data_AF-A0A7J9FBL5-F1
#
_entry.id   AF-A0A7J9FBL5-F1
#
_cell.length_a   1.000
_cell.length_b   1.000
_cell.length_c   1.000
_cell.angle_alpha   90.00
_cell.angle_beta   90.00
_cell.angle_gamma   90.00
#
_symmetry.space_group_name_H-M   'P 1'
#
loop_
_entity.id
_entity.type
_entity.pdbx_description
1 polymer ?
#
loop_
_entity_poly.entity_id
_entity_poly.type
_entity_poly.pdbx_seq_one_letter_code
_entity_poly.pdbx_strand_id
1 'polypeptide(L)'
;MVDQRSIGVALLYLLLLMLLESTLEQQVPQRLSSRIEFTALFELRSSLGLRSRDWPRKVDPCTSWNGIRCENGSVTSINISGFRRTRVGKRNPQFAVDSLANFTRLVSFNASEFLLPGPIPDWFGQRLLTLQVLDLRSCNVSGVIPLSIGNLTNLTTLYLSDNRLTGQIPSTLGRLLSLLVLDLSKNSLTGSIPSSLVSLRNLTSLDISLNNLTGSIPPGVGSLLKLQILNLSSNRLTSSIPAQLGDLDSLVDLDLSSNGLSGSVPRDLRGLRNLQTMDFGNNGLQGSLPVALFPSPSQLRIIVLRNNSFSGDLPEVLWSLPELNLLDISHNNFTGMLPNSTLNDNATAAVLNISQNKFYGGLTTVLRRFISTDLSGNYFEGRVPDYAHDNAFLSTNCLQSVSSQRTLTECVSFYAERGLSFDNFGPPNSTEPPATESRRSNRRIIILAAVLGGAGLVVLLMLLLLVVLCFRKRSTRNHRGIDVGAVPARETSPSPVEEINFSSLGDLFTYQQLLEATGDLNDANLIKHGHSGDLFKGILEGGLPVVVKRIDLQSIKKDAYLSELEFFSKVSHPRVVPLLGHCLEREHEKFLVYKYMPNGDLSSSLYRKKSSEDDSLQSLDWITRLKIAIGAAESLSFLHHECTPPLVHRDVQASSILLDDKFEVRLGSLSEVCAHEGDGHLNKVL
;
A
#
# COMPACT_ATOMS: atom_id res chain seq x y z
N MET A 1 -12.13 -71.37 -38.28
CA MET A 1 -12.48 -70.00 -37.85
C MET A 1 -11.73 -69.75 -36.56
N VAL A 2 -10.54 -69.14 -36.68
CA VAL A 2 -9.67 -68.82 -35.55
C VAL A 2 -10.14 -67.48 -34.99
N ASP A 3 -10.40 -67.47 -33.68
CA ASP A 3 -11.08 -66.41 -32.97
C ASP A 3 -10.28 -65.09 -33.02
N GLN A 4 -10.74 -64.14 -33.84
CA GLN A 4 -10.14 -62.81 -33.99
C GLN A 4 -10.07 -62.02 -32.68
N ARG A 5 -10.82 -62.43 -31.64
CA ARG A 5 -10.72 -61.83 -30.31
C ARG A 5 -9.45 -62.23 -29.55
N SER A 6 -8.90 -63.42 -29.80
CA SER A 6 -7.68 -63.89 -29.11
C SER A 6 -6.41 -63.15 -29.59
N ILE A 7 -6.36 -62.82 -30.89
CA ILE A 7 -5.22 -62.11 -31.50
C ILE A 7 -5.19 -60.65 -31.05
N GLY A 8 -6.35 -60.00 -30.93
CA GLY A 8 -6.45 -58.62 -30.43
C GLY A 8 -6.01 -58.46 -28.98
N VAL A 9 -6.32 -59.42 -28.12
CA VAL A 9 -5.88 -59.41 -26.71
C VAL A 9 -4.39 -59.70 -26.58
N ALA A 10 -3.84 -60.61 -27.40
CA ALA A 10 -2.41 -60.88 -27.43
C ALA A 10 -1.58 -59.68 -27.93
N LEU A 11 -2.05 -58.97 -28.96
CA LEU A 11 -1.42 -57.74 -29.45
C LEU A 11 -1.50 -56.61 -28.42
N LEU A 12 -2.62 -56.48 -27.70
CA LEU A 12 -2.77 -55.50 -26.64
C LEU A 12 -1.82 -55.78 -25.47
N TYR A 13 -1.61 -57.05 -25.12
CA TYR A 13 -0.68 -57.47 -24.07
C TYR A 13 0.79 -57.27 -24.48
N LEU A 14 1.13 -57.51 -25.75
CA LEU A 14 2.47 -57.23 -26.28
C LEU A 14 2.74 -55.72 -26.37
N LEU A 15 1.74 -54.90 -26.74
CA LEU A 15 1.82 -53.44 -26.68
C LEU A 15 1.93 -52.95 -25.23
N LEU A 16 1.23 -53.57 -24.28
CA LEU A 16 1.35 -53.24 -22.86
C LEU A 16 2.73 -53.60 -22.31
N LEU A 17 3.33 -54.71 -22.75
CA LEU A 17 4.69 -55.13 -22.39
C LEU A 17 5.76 -54.22 -23.01
N MET A 18 5.59 -53.81 -24.27
CA MET A 18 6.48 -52.84 -24.93
C MET A 18 6.36 -51.43 -24.33
N LEU A 19 5.16 -51.05 -23.87
CA LEU A 19 4.92 -49.82 -23.10
C LEU A 19 5.50 -49.92 -21.67
N LEU A 20 5.52 -51.11 -21.06
CA LEU A 20 6.19 -51.34 -19.78
C LEU A 20 7.72 -51.30 -19.90
N GLU A 21 8.29 -51.85 -20.97
CA GLU A 21 9.75 -51.82 -21.22
C GLU A 21 10.27 -50.41 -21.53
N SER A 22 9.44 -49.51 -22.03
CA SER A 22 9.80 -48.10 -22.24
C SER A 22 9.82 -47.23 -20.98
N THR A 23 9.51 -47.79 -19.81
CA THR A 23 9.55 -47.08 -18.51
C THR A 23 10.52 -47.69 -17.48
N LEU A 24 11.41 -48.58 -17.94
CA LEU A 24 12.45 -49.18 -17.13
C LEU A 24 13.85 -48.95 -17.73
N GLU A 25 14.14 -47.70 -18.12
CA GLU A 25 15.49 -47.21 -17.84
C GLU A 25 15.61 -47.18 -16.33
N GLN A 26 16.19 -48.24 -15.79
CA GLN A 26 16.64 -48.31 -14.41
C GLN A 26 17.68 -47.20 -14.26
N GLN A 27 17.24 -45.98 -13.94
CA GLN A 27 18.10 -44.88 -13.55
C GLN A 27 18.79 -45.35 -12.27
N VAL A 28 19.97 -45.95 -12.45
CA VAL A 28 20.88 -46.24 -11.34
C VAL A 28 20.93 -44.97 -10.50
N PRO A 29 20.61 -45.02 -9.20
CA PRO A 29 20.59 -43.83 -8.37
C PRO A 29 21.91 -43.10 -8.56
N GLN A 30 21.87 -41.93 -9.21
CA GLN A 30 23.08 -41.21 -9.59
C GLN A 30 23.70 -40.66 -8.32
N ARG A 31 24.60 -41.44 -7.72
CA ARG A 31 25.36 -41.03 -6.55
C ARG A 31 26.26 -39.86 -6.90
N LEU A 32 26.49 -39.00 -5.93
CA LEU A 32 27.44 -37.91 -6.10
C LEU A 32 28.85 -38.48 -6.31
N SER A 33 29.46 -38.21 -7.46
CA SER A 33 30.79 -38.74 -7.80
C SER A 33 31.91 -37.77 -7.44
N SER A 34 31.62 -36.47 -7.41
CA SER A 34 32.58 -35.41 -7.09
C SER A 34 32.80 -35.26 -5.59
N ARG A 35 34.02 -35.57 -5.11
CA ARG A 35 34.42 -35.32 -3.71
C ARG A 35 34.41 -33.84 -3.32
N ILE A 36 34.69 -32.96 -4.28
CA ILE A 36 34.72 -31.51 -4.05
C ILE A 36 33.30 -31.00 -3.78
N GLU A 37 32.34 -31.38 -4.63
CA GLU A 37 30.93 -31.04 -4.45
C GLU A 37 30.35 -31.66 -3.18
N PHE A 38 30.76 -32.90 -2.85
CA PHE A 38 30.37 -33.55 -1.61
C PHE A 38 30.78 -32.70 -0.40
N THR A 39 32.05 -32.31 -0.29
CA THR A 39 32.52 -31.46 0.82
C THR A 39 31.82 -30.10 0.82
N ALA A 40 31.66 -29.46 -0.35
CA ALA A 40 31.00 -28.18 -0.50
C ALA A 40 29.52 -28.19 -0.03
N LEU A 41 28.80 -29.29 -0.27
CA LEU A 41 27.43 -29.47 0.23
C LEU A 41 27.35 -29.51 1.75
N PHE A 42 28.29 -30.21 2.40
CA PHE A 42 28.36 -30.25 3.86
C PHE A 42 28.79 -28.91 4.47
N GLU A 43 29.70 -28.19 3.81
CA GLU A 43 30.06 -26.82 4.18
C GLU A 43 28.86 -25.89 4.06
N LEU A 44 28.15 -25.92 2.93
CA LEU A 44 26.95 -25.12 2.67
C LEU A 44 25.88 -25.38 3.74
N ARG A 45 25.68 -26.65 4.07
CA ARG A 45 24.77 -27.07 5.12
C ARG A 45 25.12 -26.43 6.46
N SER A 46 26.40 -26.45 6.81
CA SER A 46 26.91 -25.95 8.08
C SER A 46 26.83 -24.42 8.14
N SER A 47 27.26 -23.74 7.08
CA SER A 47 27.28 -22.27 7.00
C SER A 47 25.87 -21.68 7.02
N LEU A 48 24.92 -22.31 6.33
CA LEU A 48 23.51 -21.91 6.36
C LEU A 48 22.78 -22.43 7.61
N GLY A 49 23.40 -23.33 8.38
CA GLY A 49 22.83 -23.91 9.59
C GLY A 49 21.55 -24.70 9.31
N LEU A 50 21.52 -25.48 8.23
CA LEU A 50 20.36 -26.27 7.81
C LEU A 50 20.11 -27.47 8.72
N ARG A 51 18.84 -27.85 8.88
CA ARG A 51 18.45 -28.96 9.76
C ARG A 51 18.84 -30.30 9.15
N SER A 52 19.12 -31.28 10.00
CA SER A 52 19.41 -32.66 9.59
C SER A 52 18.21 -33.35 8.93
N ARG A 53 16.98 -32.90 9.17
CA ARG A 53 15.79 -33.43 8.51
C ARG A 53 15.80 -33.17 7.01
N ASP A 54 16.37 -32.03 6.61
CA ASP A 54 16.41 -31.60 5.22
C ASP A 54 17.62 -32.25 4.56
N TRP A 55 18.80 -32.04 5.15
CA TRP A 55 20.09 -32.56 4.67
C TRP A 55 20.77 -33.49 5.71
N PRO A 56 20.43 -34.80 5.71
CA PRO A 56 20.99 -35.80 6.63
C PRO A 56 22.46 -36.17 6.39
N ARG A 57 23.24 -36.46 7.45
CA ARG A 57 24.71 -36.66 7.36
C ARG A 57 25.19 -37.95 6.71
N LYS A 58 24.43 -39.04 6.81
CA LYS A 58 24.92 -40.42 6.55
C LYS A 58 24.34 -41.03 5.27
N VAL A 59 23.78 -40.21 4.40
CA VAL A 59 23.17 -40.65 3.14
C VAL A 59 23.71 -39.80 2.00
N ASP A 60 23.62 -40.35 0.80
CA ASP A 60 24.10 -39.67 -0.42
C ASP A 60 23.22 -38.44 -0.72
N PRO A 61 23.82 -37.26 -0.95
CA PRO A 61 23.05 -36.04 -1.19
C PRO A 61 22.17 -36.07 -2.44
N CYS A 62 22.65 -36.64 -3.54
CA CYS A 62 21.92 -36.66 -4.83
C CYS A 62 20.66 -37.52 -4.77
N THR A 63 20.63 -38.52 -3.90
CA THR A 63 19.51 -39.48 -3.78
C THR A 63 18.56 -39.16 -2.63
N SER A 64 19.03 -38.45 -1.60
CA SER A 64 18.30 -38.36 -0.32
C SER A 64 18.15 -36.96 0.25
N TRP A 65 18.88 -35.94 -0.24
CA TRP A 65 18.76 -34.58 0.28
C TRP A 65 17.66 -33.82 -0.43
N ASN A 66 16.77 -33.20 0.35
CA ASN A 66 15.71 -32.37 -0.21
C ASN A 66 16.31 -31.23 -1.03
N GLY A 67 15.80 -31.06 -2.24
CA GLY A 67 16.17 -29.95 -3.13
C GLY A 67 17.54 -30.05 -3.79
N ILE A 68 18.27 -31.15 -3.64
CA ILE A 68 19.48 -31.42 -4.44
C ILE A 68 19.09 -32.23 -5.68
N ARG A 69 19.51 -31.79 -6.86
CA ARG A 69 19.46 -32.61 -8.09
C ARG A 69 20.85 -32.72 -8.68
N CYS A 70 21.15 -33.90 -9.20
CA CYS A 70 22.41 -34.20 -9.82
C CYS A 70 22.20 -34.80 -11.22
N GLU A 71 23.12 -34.49 -12.13
CA GLU A 71 23.19 -35.09 -13.45
C GLU A 71 24.60 -35.62 -13.70
N ASN A 72 24.70 -36.90 -14.06
CA ASN A 72 25.94 -37.63 -14.26
C ASN A 72 26.88 -37.51 -13.04
N GLY A 73 26.30 -37.56 -11.84
CA GLY A 73 27.02 -37.52 -10.56
C GLY A 73 27.56 -36.15 -10.14
N SER A 74 27.11 -35.06 -10.77
CA SER A 74 27.44 -33.68 -10.40
C SER A 74 26.17 -32.88 -10.09
N VAL A 75 26.21 -32.01 -9.09
CA VAL A 75 25.07 -31.19 -8.65
C VAL A 75 24.74 -30.12 -9.70
N THR A 76 23.51 -30.16 -10.21
CA THR A 76 23.01 -29.20 -11.21
C THR A 76 21.94 -28.27 -10.64
N SER A 77 21.26 -28.65 -9.56
CA SER A 77 20.27 -27.80 -8.90
C SER A 77 20.33 -27.92 -7.38
N ILE A 78 20.26 -26.76 -6.72
CA ILE A 78 20.16 -26.63 -5.27
C ILE A 78 18.93 -25.76 -4.96
N ASN A 79 17.95 -26.34 -4.28
CA ASN A 79 16.74 -25.67 -3.83
C ASN A 79 16.61 -25.79 -2.30
N ILE A 80 16.75 -24.66 -1.61
CA ILE A 80 16.58 -24.54 -0.15
C ILE A 80 15.38 -23.66 0.21
N SER A 81 14.47 -23.44 -0.74
CA SER A 81 13.27 -22.66 -0.54
C SER A 81 12.43 -23.17 0.63
N GLY A 82 11.96 -22.26 1.48
CA GLY A 82 11.14 -22.59 2.65
C GLY A 82 11.86 -23.39 3.75
N PHE A 83 13.17 -23.66 3.61
CA PHE A 83 13.93 -24.38 4.64
C PHE A 83 13.99 -23.57 5.93
N ARG A 84 14.22 -24.26 7.05
CA ARG A 84 14.36 -23.62 8.35
C ARG A 84 15.75 -23.86 8.91
N ARG A 85 16.40 -22.79 9.37
CA ARG A 85 17.64 -22.89 10.12
C ARG A 85 17.45 -23.69 11.43
N THR A 86 18.53 -24.30 11.90
CA THR A 86 18.68 -24.87 13.24
C THR A 86 18.60 -23.77 14.31
N ARG A 87 18.44 -24.14 15.59
CA ARG A 87 18.44 -23.15 16.69
C ARG A 87 19.74 -22.33 16.71
N VAL A 88 20.88 -22.95 16.40
CA VAL A 88 22.18 -22.27 16.32
C VAL A 88 22.24 -21.38 15.08
N GLY A 89 21.86 -21.90 13.90
CA GLY A 89 21.86 -21.14 12.65
C GLY A 89 20.94 -19.91 12.65
N LYS A 90 19.92 -19.87 13.52
CA LYS A 90 19.04 -18.71 13.71
C LYS A 90 19.69 -17.55 14.49
N ARG A 91 20.73 -17.79 15.29
CA ARG A 91 21.32 -16.75 16.16
C ARG A 91 22.07 -15.67 15.38
N ASN A 92 22.72 -16.04 14.29
CA ASN A 92 23.47 -15.13 13.43
C ASN A 92 23.36 -15.58 11.97
N PRO A 93 22.18 -15.42 11.34
CA PRO A 93 22.01 -15.77 9.94
C PRO A 93 22.88 -14.85 9.08
N GLN A 94 23.49 -15.43 8.05
CA GLN A 94 24.32 -14.72 7.06
C GLN A 94 24.08 -15.29 5.68
N PHE A 95 24.40 -14.51 4.64
CA PHE A 95 24.52 -14.95 3.25
C PHE A 95 25.81 -15.77 3.04
N ALA A 96 26.01 -16.81 3.87
CA ALA A 96 27.22 -17.62 3.90
C ALA A 96 27.15 -18.78 2.90
N VAL A 97 27.29 -18.47 1.62
CA VAL A 97 27.16 -19.43 0.50
C VAL A 97 28.45 -19.65 -0.29
N ASP A 98 29.62 -19.30 0.26
CA ASP A 98 30.90 -19.35 -0.48
C ASP A 98 31.24 -20.73 -1.04
N SER A 99 30.81 -21.79 -0.38
CA SER A 99 30.98 -23.17 -0.88
C SER A 99 30.24 -23.42 -2.19
N LEU A 100 29.26 -22.59 -2.56
CA LEU A 100 28.59 -22.69 -3.86
C LEU A 100 29.56 -22.50 -5.03
N ALA A 101 30.67 -21.78 -4.83
CA ALA A 101 31.70 -21.58 -5.86
C ALA A 101 32.29 -22.89 -6.41
N ASN A 102 32.12 -24.00 -5.69
CA ASN A 102 32.60 -25.33 -6.08
C ASN A 102 31.64 -26.11 -6.99
N PHE A 103 30.41 -25.63 -7.22
CA PHE A 103 29.44 -26.27 -8.13
C PHE A 103 29.49 -25.61 -9.52
N THR A 104 30.54 -25.90 -10.29
CA THR A 104 30.76 -25.26 -11.60
C THR A 104 29.72 -25.63 -12.67
N ARG A 105 28.94 -26.69 -12.43
CA ARG A 105 27.82 -27.15 -13.29
C ARG A 105 26.44 -26.76 -12.75
N LEU A 106 26.38 -25.88 -11.75
CA LEU A 106 25.12 -25.46 -11.14
C LEU A 106 24.28 -24.64 -12.13
N VAL A 107 23.16 -25.20 -12.54
CA VAL A 107 22.19 -24.60 -13.45
C VAL A 107 21.15 -23.78 -12.69
N SER A 108 20.77 -24.21 -11.48
CA SER A 108 19.73 -23.54 -10.71
C SER A 108 20.07 -23.46 -9.23
N PHE A 109 19.98 -22.24 -8.68
CA PHE A 109 20.01 -21.99 -7.24
C PHE A 109 18.72 -21.27 -6.83
N ASN A 110 17.93 -21.92 -5.98
CA ASN A 110 16.70 -21.35 -5.43
C ASN A 110 16.79 -21.33 -3.91
N ALA A 111 16.78 -20.13 -3.34
CA ALA A 111 16.74 -19.90 -1.91
C ALA A 111 15.52 -19.08 -1.48
N SER A 112 14.49 -18.98 -2.32
CA SER A 112 13.29 -18.20 -2.06
C SER A 112 12.73 -18.42 -0.64
N GLU A 113 12.35 -17.34 0.04
CA GLU A 113 11.84 -17.34 1.42
C GLU A 113 12.83 -17.90 2.48
N PHE A 114 14.09 -18.12 2.13
CA PHE A 114 15.15 -18.51 3.07
C PHE A 114 16.00 -17.30 3.44
N LEU A 115 16.06 -16.97 4.74
CA LEU A 115 16.78 -15.80 5.24
C LEU A 115 18.29 -15.87 4.93
N LEU A 116 18.77 -15.03 4.01
CA LEU A 116 20.15 -14.84 3.57
C LEU A 116 20.56 -13.35 3.70
N PRO A 117 20.68 -12.83 4.93
CA PRO A 117 20.97 -11.42 5.13
C PRO A 117 22.43 -11.13 4.77
N GLY A 118 22.65 -10.02 4.09
CA GLY A 118 23.94 -9.61 3.56
C GLY A 118 23.92 -9.37 2.05
N PRO A 119 25.04 -8.92 1.46
CA PRO A 119 25.15 -8.69 0.03
C PRO A 119 25.25 -9.97 -0.77
N ILE A 120 24.77 -9.91 -2.02
CA ILE A 120 25.06 -10.93 -3.03
C ILE A 120 26.59 -10.91 -3.26
N PRO A 121 27.30 -12.03 -3.09
CA PRO A 121 28.75 -12.04 -3.29
C PRO A 121 29.13 -11.77 -4.73
N ASP A 122 30.09 -10.86 -4.97
CA ASP A 122 30.58 -10.53 -6.32
C ASP A 122 31.05 -11.74 -7.13
N TRP A 123 31.56 -12.77 -6.44
CA TRP A 123 32.06 -13.99 -7.09
C TRP A 123 30.96 -14.82 -7.77
N PHE A 124 29.66 -14.61 -7.47
CA PHE A 124 28.55 -15.29 -8.16
C PHE A 124 28.71 -15.20 -9.68
N GLY A 125 28.87 -13.96 -10.16
CA GLY A 125 29.07 -13.63 -11.57
C GLY A 125 30.41 -14.08 -12.17
N GLN A 126 31.34 -14.58 -11.35
CA GLN A 126 32.66 -15.00 -11.79
C GLN A 126 32.82 -16.53 -11.84
N ARG A 127 32.05 -17.25 -11.00
CA ARG A 127 32.22 -18.70 -10.82
C ARG A 127 31.04 -19.52 -11.33
N LEU A 128 29.81 -19.02 -11.23
CA LEU A 128 28.58 -19.77 -11.56
C LEU A 128 28.13 -19.52 -13.01
N LEU A 129 29.03 -19.61 -13.97
CA LEU A 129 28.77 -19.22 -15.37
C LEU A 129 27.74 -20.12 -16.09
N THR A 130 27.44 -21.29 -15.53
CA THR A 130 26.41 -22.23 -16.03
C THR A 130 25.01 -21.94 -15.50
N LEU A 131 24.87 -20.99 -14.57
CA LEU A 131 23.62 -20.69 -13.89
C LEU A 131 22.60 -20.12 -14.87
N GLN A 132 21.45 -20.76 -14.93
CA GLN A 132 20.28 -20.37 -15.72
C GLN A 132 19.18 -19.76 -14.83
N VAL A 133 19.08 -20.19 -13.58
CA VAL A 133 18.07 -19.70 -12.62
C VAL A 133 18.74 -19.30 -11.32
N LEU A 134 18.57 -18.02 -10.96
CA LEU A 134 18.90 -17.50 -9.64
C LEU A 134 17.62 -16.94 -8.99
N ASP A 135 17.16 -17.61 -7.95
CA ASP A 135 15.99 -17.18 -7.18
C ASP A 135 16.36 -16.90 -5.73
N LEU A 136 16.37 -15.61 -5.38
CA LEU A 136 16.65 -15.08 -4.05
C LEU A 136 15.48 -14.20 -3.56
N ARG A 137 14.25 -14.46 -3.99
CA ARG A 137 13.10 -13.66 -3.55
C ARG A 137 12.86 -13.81 -2.03
N SER A 138 12.47 -12.73 -1.35
CA SER A 138 12.09 -12.77 0.08
C SER A 138 13.20 -13.34 0.98
N CYS A 139 14.46 -13.04 0.66
CA CYS A 139 15.64 -13.58 1.36
C CYS A 139 16.26 -12.59 2.36
N ASN A 140 15.76 -11.36 2.43
CA ASN A 140 16.36 -10.27 3.22
C ASN A 140 17.80 -9.90 2.77
N VAL A 141 18.11 -10.10 1.49
CA VAL A 141 19.37 -9.70 0.85
C VAL A 141 19.48 -8.18 0.88
N SER A 142 20.67 -7.64 1.10
CA SER A 142 20.91 -6.20 1.27
C SER A 142 22.06 -5.70 0.42
N GLY A 143 22.20 -4.38 0.26
CA GLY A 143 23.31 -3.79 -0.50
C GLY A 143 23.02 -3.75 -2.00
N VAL A 144 24.04 -3.53 -2.82
CA VAL A 144 23.86 -3.33 -4.27
C VAL A 144 23.79 -4.66 -5.02
N ILE A 145 23.15 -4.65 -6.20
CA ILE A 145 23.26 -5.74 -7.17
C ILE A 145 24.68 -5.69 -7.77
N PRO A 146 25.52 -6.73 -7.59
CA PRO A 146 26.87 -6.73 -8.14
C PRO A 146 26.89 -6.61 -9.67
N LEU A 147 27.82 -5.81 -10.19
CA LEU A 147 28.02 -5.65 -11.63
C LEU A 147 28.34 -6.99 -12.31
N SER A 148 28.99 -7.90 -11.58
CA SER A 148 29.38 -9.23 -12.04
C SER A 148 28.21 -10.13 -12.39
N ILE A 149 27.00 -9.90 -11.86
CA ILE A 149 25.80 -10.66 -12.27
C ILE A 149 25.58 -10.56 -13.78
N GLY A 150 25.95 -9.44 -14.41
CA GLY A 150 25.91 -9.28 -15.87
C GLY A 150 26.84 -10.21 -16.67
N ASN A 151 27.70 -11.00 -16.03
CA ASN A 151 28.54 -12.01 -16.67
C ASN A 151 27.86 -13.39 -16.77
N LEU A 152 26.72 -13.58 -16.11
CA LEU A 152 25.97 -14.85 -16.12
C LEU A 152 25.16 -15.00 -17.42
N THR A 153 25.81 -15.04 -18.58
CA THR A 153 25.15 -14.95 -19.90
C THR A 153 24.16 -16.08 -20.23
N ASN A 154 24.21 -17.18 -19.47
CA ASN A 154 23.25 -18.29 -19.56
C ASN A 154 21.98 -18.07 -18.71
N LEU A 155 21.92 -17.00 -17.92
CA LEU A 155 20.80 -16.72 -17.03
C LEU A 155 19.54 -16.47 -17.85
N THR A 156 18.51 -17.27 -17.58
CA THR A 156 17.17 -17.15 -18.16
C THR A 156 16.20 -16.52 -17.18
N THR A 157 16.45 -16.67 -15.87
CA THR A 157 15.54 -16.25 -14.82
C THR A 157 16.32 -15.65 -13.65
N LEU A 158 16.01 -14.39 -13.33
CA LEU A 158 16.58 -13.68 -12.18
C LEU A 158 15.45 -13.12 -11.31
N TYR A 159 15.24 -13.73 -10.14
CA TYR A 159 14.31 -13.24 -9.11
C TYR A 159 15.09 -12.71 -7.91
N LEU A 160 15.04 -11.39 -7.72
CA LEU A 160 15.62 -10.68 -6.57
C LEU A 160 14.56 -9.87 -5.80
N SER A 161 13.29 -10.15 -6.03
CA SER A 161 12.17 -9.41 -5.46
C SER A 161 12.08 -9.50 -3.94
N ASP A 162 11.42 -8.53 -3.30
CA ASP A 162 11.12 -8.54 -1.87
C ASP A 162 12.39 -8.69 -1.00
N ASN A 163 13.32 -7.77 -1.20
CA ASN A 163 14.59 -7.72 -0.49
C ASN A 163 14.90 -6.28 -0.04
N ARG A 164 16.11 -6.05 0.48
CA ARG A 164 16.62 -4.74 0.90
C ARG A 164 17.72 -4.24 -0.04
N LEU A 165 17.63 -4.56 -1.33
CA LEU A 165 18.63 -4.14 -2.31
C LEU A 165 18.56 -2.62 -2.51
N THR A 166 19.73 -2.01 -2.65
CA THR A 166 19.91 -0.55 -2.80
C THR A 166 20.78 -0.24 -4.01
N GLY A 167 20.97 1.05 -4.29
CA GLY A 167 21.78 1.50 -5.43
C GLY A 167 21.05 1.38 -6.76
N GLN A 168 21.78 1.55 -7.86
CA GLN A 168 21.21 1.56 -9.20
C GLN A 168 21.08 0.16 -9.79
N ILE A 169 20.12 -0.03 -10.69
CA ILE A 169 20.08 -1.22 -11.55
C ILE A 169 21.35 -1.22 -12.42
N PRO A 170 22.22 -2.25 -12.35
CA PRO A 170 23.44 -2.28 -13.14
C PRO A 170 23.16 -2.32 -14.64
N SER A 171 23.80 -1.43 -15.40
CA SER A 171 23.70 -1.46 -16.87
C SER A 171 24.27 -2.74 -17.46
N THR A 172 25.14 -3.46 -16.73
CA THR A 172 25.69 -4.77 -17.11
C THR A 172 24.64 -5.86 -17.22
N LEU A 173 23.46 -5.72 -16.58
CA LEU A 173 22.35 -6.66 -16.76
C LEU A 173 21.88 -6.73 -18.23
N GLY A 174 22.09 -5.67 -19.02
CA GLY A 174 21.80 -5.67 -20.45
C GLY A 174 22.61 -6.69 -21.28
N ARG A 175 23.63 -7.34 -20.69
CA ARG A 175 24.42 -8.42 -21.34
C ARG A 175 23.76 -9.80 -21.24
N LEU A 176 22.71 -9.95 -20.45
CA LEU A 176 22.05 -11.24 -20.19
C LEU A 176 21.07 -11.59 -21.32
N LEU A 177 21.57 -11.80 -22.54
CA LEU A 177 20.73 -11.93 -23.74
C LEU A 177 19.77 -13.14 -23.74
N SER A 178 20.02 -14.13 -22.86
CA SER A 178 19.17 -15.30 -22.65
C SER A 178 18.02 -15.06 -21.67
N LEU A 179 17.97 -13.89 -21.01
CA LEU A 179 17.04 -13.61 -19.93
C LEU A 179 15.60 -13.52 -20.44
N LEU A 180 14.73 -14.30 -19.80
CA LEU A 180 13.28 -14.38 -20.05
C LEU A 180 12.50 -13.64 -18.96
N VAL A 181 12.96 -13.72 -17.71
CA VAL A 181 12.32 -13.10 -16.55
C VAL A 181 13.33 -12.31 -15.73
N LEU A 182 13.02 -11.05 -15.51
CA LEU A 182 13.73 -10.16 -14.58
C LEU A 182 12.74 -9.58 -13.59
N ASP A 183 12.89 -9.96 -12.33
CA ASP A 183 12.07 -9.43 -11.23
C ASP A 183 12.97 -8.86 -10.13
N LEU A 184 12.95 -7.53 -10.03
CA LEU A 184 13.67 -6.74 -9.03
C LEU A 184 12.70 -5.99 -8.11
N SER A 185 11.42 -6.36 -8.13
CA SER A 185 10.36 -5.64 -7.43
C SER A 185 10.53 -5.61 -5.91
N LYS A 186 9.85 -4.68 -5.21
CA LYS A 186 9.86 -4.62 -3.73
C LYS A 186 11.27 -4.54 -3.14
N ASN A 187 12.02 -3.52 -3.56
CA ASN A 187 13.36 -3.23 -3.08
C ASN A 187 13.51 -1.71 -2.87
N SER A 188 14.73 -1.25 -2.58
CA SER A 188 15.07 0.16 -2.41
C SER A 188 16.00 0.67 -3.52
N LEU A 189 15.84 0.14 -4.75
CA LEU A 189 16.67 0.52 -5.90
C LEU A 189 16.39 1.97 -6.32
N THR A 190 17.43 2.68 -6.75
CA THR A 190 17.39 4.09 -7.11
C THR A 190 17.97 4.35 -8.51
N GLY A 191 17.92 5.60 -8.97
CA GLY A 191 18.41 5.99 -10.30
C GLY A 191 17.45 5.64 -11.42
N SER A 192 17.88 5.80 -12.66
CA SER A 192 17.04 5.58 -13.83
C SER A 192 17.04 4.13 -14.30
N ILE A 193 15.99 3.75 -15.04
CA ILE A 193 15.94 2.48 -15.78
C ILE A 193 17.07 2.50 -16.82
N PRO A 194 18.06 1.58 -16.77
CA PRO A 194 19.19 1.60 -17.69
C PRO A 194 18.73 1.34 -19.12
N SER A 195 19.18 2.18 -20.06
CA SER A 195 18.89 2.02 -21.49
C SER A 195 19.45 0.71 -22.06
N SER A 196 20.43 0.08 -21.41
CA SER A 196 20.98 -1.20 -21.84
C SER A 196 19.98 -2.36 -21.71
N LEU A 197 18.94 -2.26 -20.86
CA LEU A 197 17.91 -3.30 -20.72
C LEU A 197 17.15 -3.56 -22.03
N VAL A 198 17.16 -2.61 -22.97
CA VAL A 198 16.56 -2.77 -24.30
C VAL A 198 17.26 -3.84 -25.16
N SER A 199 18.43 -4.32 -24.73
CA SER A 199 19.17 -5.41 -25.38
C SER A 199 18.59 -6.79 -25.07
N LEU A 200 17.73 -6.91 -24.05
CA LEU A 200 17.17 -8.17 -23.55
C LEU A 200 16.01 -8.66 -24.42
N ARG A 201 16.25 -8.92 -25.70
CA ARG A 201 15.21 -9.23 -26.71
C ARG A 201 14.41 -10.51 -26.46
N ASN A 202 14.85 -11.36 -25.53
CA ASN A 202 14.15 -12.56 -25.12
C ASN A 202 13.23 -12.36 -23.90
N LEU A 203 13.22 -11.17 -23.31
CA LEU A 203 12.50 -10.89 -22.08
C LEU A 203 10.98 -11.00 -22.31
N THR A 204 10.33 -11.76 -21.44
CA THR A 204 8.88 -12.01 -21.41
C THR A 204 8.23 -11.33 -20.21
N SER A 205 8.98 -11.16 -19.11
CA SER A 205 8.50 -10.49 -17.90
C SER A 205 9.57 -9.55 -17.36
N LEU A 206 9.21 -8.29 -17.20
CA LEU A 206 10.00 -7.26 -16.52
C LEU A 206 9.18 -6.68 -15.38
N ASP A 207 9.56 -7.00 -14.15
CA ASP A 207 8.99 -6.38 -12.95
C ASP A 207 10.09 -5.65 -12.18
N ILE A 208 9.98 -4.33 -12.12
CA ILE A 208 10.86 -3.46 -11.32
C ILE A 208 10.03 -2.52 -10.44
N SER A 209 8.79 -2.92 -10.14
CA SER A 209 7.83 -2.17 -9.34
C SER A 209 8.26 -2.04 -7.88
N LEU A 210 7.60 -1.16 -7.12
CA LEU A 210 7.81 -1.00 -5.67
C LEU A 210 9.29 -0.76 -5.34
N ASN A 211 9.87 0.26 -5.98
CA ASN A 211 11.24 0.71 -5.82
C ASN A 211 11.27 2.25 -5.77
N ASN A 212 12.46 2.83 -5.83
CA ASN A 212 12.66 4.28 -5.81
C ASN A 212 13.33 4.78 -7.10
N LEU A 213 12.98 4.18 -8.25
CA LEU A 213 13.52 4.52 -9.56
C LEU A 213 13.01 5.88 -10.02
N THR A 214 13.86 6.65 -10.70
CA THR A 214 13.58 8.02 -11.17
C THR A 214 13.81 8.16 -12.67
N GLY A 215 13.51 9.34 -13.23
CA GLY A 215 13.70 9.62 -14.66
C GLY A 215 12.57 9.06 -15.53
N SER A 216 12.78 9.04 -16.83
CA SER A 216 11.76 8.61 -17.81
C SER A 216 11.84 7.12 -18.11
N ILE A 217 10.73 6.56 -18.59
CA ILE A 217 10.70 5.22 -19.18
C ILE A 217 11.49 5.28 -20.51
N PRO A 218 12.56 4.49 -20.68
CA PRO A 218 13.34 4.52 -21.92
C PRO A 218 12.47 4.10 -23.12
N PRO A 219 12.39 4.90 -24.20
CA PRO A 219 11.57 4.56 -25.37
C PRO A 219 11.92 3.19 -25.99
N GLY A 220 13.18 2.78 -25.90
CA GLY A 220 13.64 1.50 -26.43
C GLY A 220 13.04 0.27 -25.72
N VAL A 221 12.35 0.41 -24.58
CA VAL A 221 11.56 -0.67 -23.98
C VAL A 221 10.52 -1.21 -24.98
N GLY A 222 9.98 -0.36 -25.85
CA GLY A 222 9.09 -0.75 -26.95
C GLY A 222 9.67 -1.78 -27.94
N SER A 223 10.98 -2.00 -27.91
CA SER A 223 11.67 -2.94 -28.80
C SER A 223 11.78 -4.38 -28.25
N LEU A 224 11.24 -4.63 -27.05
CA LEU A 224 11.20 -5.93 -26.38
C LEU A 224 9.97 -6.73 -26.83
N LEU A 225 9.92 -7.12 -28.10
CA LEU A 225 8.71 -7.65 -28.76
C LEU A 225 8.13 -8.95 -28.14
N LYS A 226 8.88 -9.67 -27.30
CA LYS A 226 8.40 -10.87 -26.59
C LYS A 226 7.81 -10.56 -25.20
N LEU A 227 7.84 -9.30 -24.78
CA LEU A 227 7.41 -8.90 -23.45
C LEU A 227 5.90 -9.07 -23.32
N GLN A 228 5.49 -9.81 -22.29
CA GLN A 228 4.10 -10.10 -21.93
C GLN A 228 3.68 -9.35 -20.68
N ILE A 229 4.62 -9.15 -19.74
CA ILE A 229 4.38 -8.44 -18.48
C ILE A 229 5.40 -7.31 -18.36
N LEU A 230 4.91 -6.08 -18.21
CA LEU A 230 5.69 -4.90 -17.89
C LEU A 230 5.09 -4.22 -16.67
N ASN A 231 5.74 -4.39 -15.51
CA ASN A 231 5.36 -3.73 -14.28
C ASN A 231 6.44 -2.75 -13.81
N LEU A 232 6.10 -1.46 -13.89
CA LEU A 232 6.94 -0.33 -13.48
C LEU A 232 6.31 0.45 -12.31
N SER A 233 5.25 -0.06 -11.71
CA SER A 233 4.43 0.70 -10.78
C SER A 233 5.13 1.01 -9.46
N SER A 234 4.58 1.97 -8.72
CA SER A 234 5.07 2.35 -7.38
C SER A 234 6.57 2.71 -7.40
N ASN A 235 6.92 3.68 -8.24
CA ASN A 235 8.26 4.25 -8.37
C ASN A 235 8.15 5.80 -8.41
N ARG A 236 9.23 6.49 -8.75
CA ARG A 236 9.27 7.95 -8.96
C ARG A 236 9.58 8.30 -10.42
N LEU A 237 9.09 7.49 -11.36
CA LEU A 237 9.27 7.73 -12.80
C LEU A 237 8.49 8.98 -13.20
N THR A 238 9.04 9.76 -14.11
CA THR A 238 8.47 11.02 -14.57
C THR A 238 8.38 11.08 -16.09
N SER A 239 7.91 12.21 -16.62
CA SER A 239 7.72 12.45 -18.07
C SER A 239 6.55 11.66 -18.66
N SER A 240 6.37 11.77 -19.98
CA SER A 240 5.28 11.10 -20.69
C SER A 240 5.53 9.61 -20.93
N ILE A 241 4.44 8.85 -21.02
CA ILE A 241 4.47 7.47 -21.52
C ILE A 241 5.06 7.48 -22.95
N PRO A 242 6.12 6.70 -23.24
CA PRO A 242 6.68 6.62 -24.59
C PRO A 242 5.70 5.99 -25.57
N ALA A 243 5.52 6.62 -26.74
CA ALA A 243 4.68 6.09 -27.81
C ALA A 243 5.13 4.71 -28.30
N GLN A 244 6.43 4.42 -28.22
CA GLN A 244 7.06 3.16 -28.62
C GLN A 244 6.57 1.97 -27.80
N LEU A 245 6.01 2.17 -26.59
CA LEU A 245 5.38 1.06 -25.88
C LEU A 245 4.24 0.44 -26.70
N GLY A 246 3.63 1.19 -27.62
CA GLY A 246 2.63 0.68 -28.57
C GLY A 246 3.13 -0.42 -29.51
N ASP A 247 4.45 -0.60 -29.64
CA ASP A 247 5.05 -1.64 -30.49
C ASP A 247 5.08 -3.03 -29.81
N LEU A 248 4.73 -3.12 -28.52
CA LEU A 248 4.73 -4.36 -27.73
C LEU A 248 3.47 -5.19 -27.99
N ASP A 249 3.36 -5.77 -29.18
CA ASP A 249 2.18 -6.54 -29.60
C ASP A 249 1.88 -7.78 -28.75
N SER A 250 2.89 -8.36 -28.10
CA SER A 250 2.78 -9.53 -27.21
C SER A 250 2.39 -9.18 -25.77
N LEU A 251 2.29 -7.89 -25.44
CA LEU A 251 2.04 -7.43 -24.07
C LEU A 251 0.61 -7.78 -23.62
N VAL A 252 0.51 -8.36 -22.44
CA VAL A 252 -0.75 -8.79 -21.80
C VAL A 252 -1.05 -7.94 -20.57
N ASP A 253 -0.03 -7.60 -19.79
CA ASP A 253 -0.14 -6.81 -18.57
C ASP A 253 0.82 -5.62 -18.60
N LEU A 254 0.24 -4.42 -18.45
CA LEU A 254 0.96 -3.15 -18.37
C LEU A 254 0.51 -2.38 -17.13
N ASP A 255 1.38 -2.31 -16.14
CA ASP A 255 1.18 -1.53 -14.93
C ASP A 255 2.24 -0.42 -14.82
N LEU A 256 1.79 0.82 -14.96
CA LEU A 256 2.57 2.06 -14.82
C LEU A 256 2.08 2.90 -13.63
N SER A 257 1.22 2.33 -12.78
CA SER A 257 0.52 3.06 -11.73
C SER A 257 1.46 3.61 -10.65
N SER A 258 0.98 4.60 -9.88
CA SER A 258 1.69 5.13 -8.71
C SER A 258 3.09 5.63 -9.06
N ASN A 259 3.17 6.54 -10.02
CA ASN A 259 4.39 7.21 -10.46
C ASN A 259 4.13 8.72 -10.62
N GLY A 260 5.10 9.47 -11.14
CA GLY A 260 4.99 10.88 -11.51
C GLY A 260 4.86 11.10 -13.02
N LEU A 261 4.26 10.14 -13.76
CA LEU A 261 4.09 10.26 -15.21
C LEU A 261 3.10 11.38 -15.54
N SER A 262 3.33 12.08 -16.66
CA SER A 262 2.54 13.26 -17.03
C SER A 262 2.27 13.35 -18.54
N GLY A 263 1.45 14.31 -18.96
CA GLY A 263 1.07 14.45 -20.37
C GLY A 263 -0.07 13.52 -20.78
N SER A 264 -0.30 13.38 -22.07
CA SER A 264 -1.42 12.56 -22.61
C SER A 264 -1.00 11.12 -22.88
N VAL A 265 -1.98 10.22 -22.85
CA VAL A 265 -1.78 8.82 -23.25
C VAL A 265 -1.54 8.76 -24.77
N PRO A 266 -0.40 8.21 -25.24
CA PRO A 266 -0.10 8.14 -26.67
C PRO A 266 -1.13 7.31 -27.44
N ARG A 267 -1.59 7.82 -28.59
CA ARG A 267 -2.46 7.08 -29.52
C ARG A 267 -1.82 5.81 -30.08
N ASP A 268 -0.49 5.74 -30.05
CA ASP A 268 0.29 4.62 -30.57
C ASP A 268 0.12 3.35 -29.73
N LEU A 269 -0.33 3.48 -28.47
CA LEU A 269 -0.69 2.33 -27.63
C LEU A 269 -1.83 1.46 -28.22
N ARG A 270 -2.50 1.93 -29.28
CA ARG A 270 -3.38 1.10 -30.13
C ARG A 270 -2.74 -0.19 -30.66
N GLY A 271 -1.40 -0.26 -30.68
CA GLY A 271 -0.67 -1.45 -31.12
C GLY A 271 -0.64 -2.59 -30.10
N LEU A 272 -1.04 -2.34 -28.85
CA LEU A 272 -1.10 -3.33 -27.76
C LEU A 272 -2.31 -4.29 -27.91
N ARG A 273 -2.30 -5.13 -28.94
CA ARG A 273 -3.46 -5.94 -29.36
C ARG A 273 -3.82 -7.10 -28.43
N ASN A 274 -2.86 -7.58 -27.63
CA ASN A 274 -3.05 -8.67 -26.68
C ASN A 274 -3.27 -8.20 -25.24
N LEU A 275 -3.37 -6.88 -25.03
CA LEU A 275 -3.44 -6.31 -23.68
C LEU A 275 -4.76 -6.67 -23.00
N GLN A 276 -4.64 -7.20 -21.78
CA GLN A 276 -5.76 -7.59 -20.92
C GLN A 276 -5.86 -6.68 -19.70
N THR A 277 -4.72 -6.24 -19.16
CA THR A 277 -4.64 -5.33 -18.01
C THR A 277 -3.90 -4.07 -18.39
N MET A 278 -4.53 -2.92 -18.15
CA MET A 278 -3.94 -1.59 -18.28
C MET A 278 -4.17 -0.82 -16.99
N ASP A 279 -3.11 -0.58 -16.21
CA ASP A 279 -3.16 0.26 -15.01
C ASP A 279 -2.22 1.46 -15.13
N PHE A 280 -2.82 2.64 -15.27
CA PHE A 280 -2.13 3.94 -15.28
C PHE A 280 -2.54 4.82 -14.09
N GLY A 281 -3.19 4.24 -13.06
CA GLY A 281 -3.71 4.99 -11.93
C GLY A 281 -2.64 5.73 -11.12
N ASN A 282 -3.03 6.73 -10.32
CA ASN A 282 -2.15 7.48 -9.44
C ASN A 282 -0.94 8.09 -10.17
N ASN A 283 -1.21 8.90 -11.19
CA ASN A 283 -0.20 9.64 -11.95
C ASN A 283 -0.69 11.08 -12.20
N GLY A 284 0.06 11.86 -12.98
CA GLY A 284 -0.33 13.19 -13.46
C GLY A 284 -0.73 13.20 -14.94
N LEU A 285 -1.30 12.10 -15.46
CA LEU A 285 -1.73 12.01 -16.86
C LEU A 285 -2.95 12.89 -17.11
N GLN A 286 -3.06 13.45 -18.31
CA GLN A 286 -4.06 14.46 -18.63
C GLN A 286 -4.57 14.38 -20.08
N GLY A 287 -5.61 15.16 -20.37
CA GLY A 287 -6.23 15.22 -21.70
C GLY A 287 -7.27 14.12 -21.92
N SER A 288 -7.81 14.06 -23.14
CA SER A 288 -8.82 13.07 -23.52
C SER A 288 -8.22 11.72 -23.87
N LEU A 289 -8.93 10.65 -23.54
CA LEU A 289 -8.57 9.29 -23.97
C LEU A 289 -8.77 9.17 -25.49
N PRO A 290 -7.73 8.79 -26.26
CA PRO A 290 -7.87 8.63 -27.70
C PRO A 290 -8.73 7.40 -28.01
N VAL A 291 -9.72 7.54 -28.89
CA VAL A 291 -10.61 6.44 -29.33
C VAL A 291 -9.80 5.23 -29.84
N ALA A 292 -8.66 5.49 -30.49
CA ALA A 292 -7.78 4.46 -31.02
C ALA A 292 -7.14 3.56 -29.94
N LEU A 293 -7.15 3.95 -28.65
CA LEU A 293 -6.60 3.17 -27.54
C LEU A 293 -7.32 1.83 -27.35
N PHE A 294 -8.57 1.73 -27.82
CA PHE A 294 -9.43 0.57 -27.66
C PHE A 294 -9.74 -0.07 -29.03
N PRO A 295 -8.77 -0.74 -29.67
CA PRO A 295 -8.99 -1.38 -30.97
C PRO A 295 -10.04 -2.48 -30.86
N SER A 296 -10.79 -2.71 -31.95
CA SER A 296 -11.77 -3.80 -32.04
C SER A 296 -11.25 -4.93 -32.93
N PRO A 297 -11.23 -6.20 -32.48
CA PRO A 297 -11.60 -6.66 -31.13
C PRO A 297 -10.52 -6.30 -30.08
N SER A 298 -10.97 -5.95 -28.87
CA SER A 298 -10.11 -5.71 -27.71
C SER A 298 -10.14 -6.91 -26.77
N GLN A 299 -9.01 -7.22 -26.14
CA GLN A 299 -8.90 -8.24 -25.09
C GLN A 299 -8.89 -7.64 -23.68
N LEU A 300 -9.11 -6.32 -23.55
CA LEU A 300 -9.05 -5.63 -22.27
C LEU A 300 -10.11 -6.12 -21.29
N ARG A 301 -9.64 -6.48 -20.09
CA ARG A 301 -10.42 -6.97 -18.96
C ARG A 301 -10.39 -6.01 -17.80
N ILE A 302 -9.23 -5.39 -17.56
CA ILE A 302 -9.01 -4.48 -16.43
C ILE A 302 -8.43 -3.19 -16.97
N ILE A 303 -9.14 -2.09 -16.70
CA ILE A 303 -8.71 -0.73 -17.05
C ILE A 303 -8.78 0.11 -15.78
N VAL A 304 -7.63 0.59 -15.32
CA VAL A 304 -7.50 1.44 -14.13
C VAL A 304 -6.78 2.73 -14.53
N LEU A 305 -7.49 3.85 -14.47
CA LEU A 305 -7.02 5.19 -14.81
C LEU A 305 -7.20 6.17 -13.64
N ARG A 306 -7.58 5.65 -12.46
CA ARG A 306 -7.98 6.43 -11.30
C ARG A 306 -6.92 7.44 -10.86
N ASN A 307 -7.35 8.53 -10.21
CA ASN A 307 -6.47 9.53 -9.62
C ASN A 307 -5.44 10.06 -10.62
N ASN A 308 -5.96 10.73 -11.65
CA ASN A 308 -5.21 11.41 -12.71
C ASN A 308 -5.93 12.74 -13.03
N SER A 309 -5.54 13.41 -14.10
CA SER A 309 -6.15 14.64 -14.61
C SER A 309 -6.78 14.46 -15.99
N PHE A 310 -7.26 13.25 -16.31
CA PHE A 310 -7.93 12.98 -17.60
C PHE A 310 -9.22 13.77 -17.74
N SER A 311 -9.56 14.19 -18.96
CA SER A 311 -10.71 15.04 -19.25
C SER A 311 -11.43 14.68 -20.53
N GLY A 312 -12.55 15.35 -20.82
CA GLY A 312 -13.38 15.07 -21.99
C GLY A 312 -14.24 13.81 -21.81
N ASP A 313 -14.92 13.43 -22.88
CA ASP A 313 -15.85 12.30 -22.86
C ASP A 313 -15.13 10.96 -23.01
N LEU A 314 -15.71 9.91 -22.43
CA LEU A 314 -15.21 8.56 -22.63
C LEU A 314 -15.55 8.05 -24.03
N PRO A 315 -14.61 7.39 -24.74
CA PRO A 315 -14.90 6.73 -26.01
C PRO A 315 -16.04 5.72 -25.89
N GLU A 316 -17.03 5.80 -26.80
CA GLU A 316 -18.24 4.97 -26.76
C GLU A 316 -17.94 3.46 -26.70
N VAL A 317 -16.90 3.03 -27.41
CA VAL A 317 -16.41 1.64 -27.45
C VAL A 317 -16.13 1.07 -26.05
N LEU A 318 -15.68 1.89 -25.10
CA LEU A 318 -15.31 1.48 -23.74
C LEU A 318 -16.49 0.87 -22.99
N TRP A 319 -17.70 1.42 -23.18
CA TRP A 319 -18.94 0.92 -22.57
C TRP A 319 -19.38 -0.43 -23.13
N SER A 320 -18.90 -0.78 -24.32
CA SER A 320 -19.29 -1.98 -25.06
C SER A 320 -18.23 -3.09 -25.06
N LEU A 321 -17.03 -2.88 -24.50
CA LEU A 321 -15.93 -3.85 -24.51
C LEU A 321 -16.34 -5.21 -23.92
N PRO A 322 -16.36 -6.31 -24.67
CA PRO A 322 -17.04 -7.55 -24.28
C PRO A 322 -16.44 -8.25 -23.05
N GLU A 323 -15.11 -8.24 -22.92
CA GLU A 323 -14.36 -8.98 -21.89
C GLU A 323 -14.09 -8.15 -20.62
N LEU A 324 -14.63 -6.93 -20.53
CA LEU A 324 -14.35 -6.00 -19.44
C LEU A 324 -14.90 -6.52 -18.11
N ASN A 325 -14.02 -6.65 -17.12
CA ASN A 325 -14.29 -7.07 -15.74
C ASN A 325 -14.15 -5.93 -14.72
N LEU A 326 -13.28 -4.96 -14.98
CA LEU A 326 -13.07 -3.80 -14.11
C LEU A 326 -12.78 -2.56 -14.94
N LEU A 327 -13.54 -1.49 -14.67
CA LEU A 327 -13.26 -0.15 -15.16
C LEU A 327 -13.25 0.81 -13.97
N ASP A 328 -12.06 1.26 -13.57
CA ASP A 328 -11.88 2.28 -12.53
C ASP A 328 -11.22 3.52 -13.12
N ILE A 329 -12.01 4.57 -13.32
CA ILE A 329 -11.56 5.87 -13.82
C ILE A 329 -11.81 6.98 -12.77
N SER A 330 -12.00 6.59 -11.52
CA SER A 330 -12.40 7.50 -10.45
C SER A 330 -11.37 8.61 -10.22
N HIS A 331 -11.78 9.73 -9.61
CA HIS A 331 -10.88 10.84 -9.29
C HIS A 331 -10.16 11.38 -10.55
N ASN A 332 -10.95 11.81 -11.52
CA ASN A 332 -10.49 12.43 -12.76
C ASN A 332 -11.40 13.62 -13.10
N ASN A 333 -11.24 14.17 -14.30
CA ASN A 333 -12.02 15.29 -14.82
C ASN A 333 -12.84 14.88 -16.06
N PHE A 334 -13.22 13.59 -16.18
CA PHE A 334 -14.03 13.08 -17.28
C PHE A 334 -15.42 13.71 -17.27
N THR A 335 -15.98 13.92 -18.47
CA THR A 335 -17.30 14.53 -18.69
C THR A 335 -18.19 13.62 -19.54
N GLY A 336 -19.38 14.12 -19.86
CA GLY A 336 -20.28 13.51 -20.82
C GLY A 336 -21.46 12.81 -20.15
N MET A 337 -22.37 12.34 -20.99
CA MET A 337 -23.54 11.58 -20.59
C MET A 337 -23.26 10.08 -20.74
N LEU A 338 -23.93 9.26 -19.91
CA LEU A 338 -23.92 7.82 -20.12
C LEU A 338 -24.67 7.47 -21.42
N PRO A 339 -24.15 6.55 -22.25
CA PRO A 339 -24.83 6.15 -23.48
C PRO A 339 -26.09 5.32 -23.17
N ASN A 340 -27.07 5.37 -24.07
CA ASN A 340 -28.20 4.44 -24.05
C ASN A 340 -27.79 3.17 -24.80
N SER A 341 -27.66 2.06 -24.08
CA SER A 341 -27.36 0.76 -24.69
C SER A 341 -28.63 -0.06 -24.90
N THR A 342 -28.79 -0.60 -26.11
CA THR A 342 -29.79 -1.61 -26.49
C THR A 342 -29.21 -3.04 -26.43
N LEU A 343 -27.97 -3.21 -25.95
CA LEU A 343 -27.30 -4.51 -25.90
C LEU A 343 -27.92 -5.42 -24.81
N ASN A 344 -28.28 -6.64 -25.23
CA ASN A 344 -28.91 -7.72 -24.47
C ASN A 344 -28.46 -7.85 -23.00
N ASP A 345 -29.47 -8.08 -22.14
CA ASP A 345 -29.47 -8.17 -20.66
C ASP A 345 -28.59 -9.26 -20.00
N ASN A 346 -27.44 -9.64 -20.57
CA ASN A 346 -26.51 -10.51 -19.85
C ASN A 346 -25.45 -9.65 -19.14
N ALA A 347 -25.70 -9.39 -17.86
CA ALA A 347 -24.76 -8.76 -16.95
C ALA A 347 -23.39 -9.46 -17.04
N THR A 348 -22.38 -8.75 -17.51
CA THR A 348 -20.99 -9.14 -17.30
C THR A 348 -20.68 -8.95 -15.82
N ALA A 349 -19.86 -9.80 -15.20
CA ALA A 349 -19.46 -9.67 -13.79
C ALA A 349 -18.52 -8.46 -13.54
N ALA A 350 -18.79 -7.34 -14.20
CA ALA A 350 -17.92 -6.19 -14.32
C ALA A 350 -18.19 -5.17 -13.21
N VAL A 351 -17.13 -4.66 -12.60
CA VAL A 351 -17.18 -3.57 -11.62
C VAL A 351 -16.88 -2.25 -12.33
N LEU A 352 -17.73 -1.25 -12.11
CA LEU A 352 -17.56 0.11 -12.64
C LEU A 352 -17.31 1.07 -11.48
N ASN A 353 -16.25 1.87 -11.59
CA ASN A 353 -16.01 2.99 -10.70
C ASN A 353 -15.71 4.24 -11.54
N ILE A 354 -16.68 5.14 -11.64
CA ILE A 354 -16.54 6.44 -12.29
C ILE A 354 -16.68 7.59 -11.30
N SER A 355 -16.52 7.31 -10.00
CA SER A 355 -16.74 8.30 -8.95
C SER A 355 -15.76 9.47 -9.03
N GLN A 356 -16.13 10.60 -8.45
CA GLN A 356 -15.30 11.82 -8.41
C GLN A 356 -14.84 12.25 -9.82
N ASN A 357 -15.82 12.44 -10.71
CA ASN A 357 -15.65 12.97 -12.07
C ASN A 357 -16.69 14.08 -12.32
N LYS A 358 -16.92 14.43 -13.58
CA LYS A 358 -17.90 15.45 -14.02
C LYS A 358 -18.92 14.88 -15.00
N PHE A 359 -19.29 13.61 -14.88
CA PHE A 359 -20.39 13.02 -15.67
C PHE A 359 -21.73 13.65 -15.27
N TYR A 360 -22.65 13.77 -16.24
CA TYR A 360 -23.93 14.45 -16.06
C TYR A 360 -25.05 13.82 -16.90
N GLY A 361 -26.27 14.32 -16.76
CA GLY A 361 -27.48 13.78 -17.38
C GLY A 361 -28.12 12.64 -16.56
N GLY A 362 -29.09 11.95 -17.16
CA GLY A 362 -29.80 10.86 -16.51
C GLY A 362 -29.02 9.54 -16.48
N LEU A 363 -29.32 8.70 -15.49
CA LEU A 363 -28.81 7.32 -15.45
C LEU A 363 -29.47 6.47 -16.55
N THR A 364 -28.66 5.74 -17.33
CA THR A 364 -29.14 4.96 -18.48
C THR A 364 -29.05 3.45 -18.26
N THR A 365 -29.59 2.66 -19.19
CA THR A 365 -29.60 1.19 -19.12
C THR A 365 -28.22 0.55 -19.25
N VAL A 366 -27.19 1.30 -19.70
CA VAL A 366 -25.81 0.79 -19.81
C VAL A 366 -25.27 0.27 -18.47
N LEU A 367 -25.76 0.82 -17.36
CA LEU A 367 -25.36 0.43 -16.01
C LEU A 367 -25.74 -1.01 -15.65
N ARG A 368 -26.79 -1.57 -16.29
CA ARG A 368 -27.22 -2.97 -16.07
C ARG A 368 -26.15 -4.00 -16.41
N ARG A 369 -25.17 -3.60 -17.22
CA ARG A 369 -24.02 -4.42 -17.58
C ARG A 369 -23.11 -4.73 -16.39
N PHE A 370 -23.09 -3.87 -15.38
CA PHE A 370 -22.14 -3.92 -14.27
C PHE A 370 -22.81 -4.46 -13.00
N ILE A 371 -22.11 -5.34 -12.27
CA ILE A 371 -22.63 -5.93 -11.02
C ILE A 371 -22.55 -4.96 -9.84
N SER A 372 -21.64 -3.99 -9.91
CA SER A 372 -21.40 -2.99 -8.88
C SER A 372 -20.93 -1.72 -9.57
N THR A 373 -21.56 -0.59 -9.26
CA THR A 373 -21.24 0.70 -9.86
C THR A 373 -21.03 1.78 -8.81
N ASP A 374 -19.86 2.41 -8.76
CA ASP A 374 -19.68 3.64 -7.99
C ASP A 374 -19.76 4.85 -8.90
N LEU A 375 -20.82 5.63 -8.75
CA LEU A 375 -21.13 6.83 -9.52
C LEU A 375 -21.01 8.09 -8.65
N SER A 376 -20.53 7.97 -7.42
CA SER A 376 -20.56 9.04 -6.43
C SER A 376 -19.70 10.25 -6.85
N GLY A 377 -20.05 11.46 -6.40
CA GLY A 377 -19.24 12.65 -6.68
C GLY A 377 -19.34 13.19 -8.11
N ASN A 378 -20.36 12.82 -8.89
CA ASN A 378 -20.63 13.34 -10.23
C ASN A 378 -21.76 14.40 -10.23
N TYR A 379 -22.39 14.65 -11.38
CA TYR A 379 -23.49 15.60 -11.57
C TYR A 379 -24.70 14.95 -12.28
N PHE A 380 -24.91 13.64 -12.08
CA PHE A 380 -26.09 12.96 -12.62
C PHE A 380 -27.38 13.55 -12.06
N GLU A 381 -28.41 13.69 -12.89
CA GLU A 381 -29.70 14.27 -12.54
C GLU A 381 -30.90 13.32 -12.82
N GLY A 382 -32.07 13.74 -12.38
CA GLY A 382 -33.32 13.00 -12.59
C GLY A 382 -33.59 11.95 -11.51
N ARG A 383 -34.59 11.11 -11.76
CA ARG A 383 -34.97 10.01 -10.86
C ARG A 383 -34.02 8.84 -11.03
N VAL A 384 -33.68 8.19 -9.92
CA VAL A 384 -32.92 6.94 -9.96
C VAL A 384 -33.83 5.81 -10.46
N PRO A 385 -33.43 5.06 -11.51
CA PRO A 385 -34.19 3.89 -11.96
C PRO A 385 -34.12 2.74 -10.95
N ASP A 386 -35.14 1.89 -10.89
CA ASP A 386 -35.20 0.76 -9.94
C ASP A 386 -33.98 -0.17 -10.03
N TYR A 387 -33.47 -0.42 -11.23
CA TYR A 387 -32.30 -1.28 -11.46
C TYR A 387 -30.98 -0.71 -10.92
N ALA A 388 -30.93 0.59 -10.59
CA ALA A 388 -29.74 1.25 -10.08
C ALA A 388 -29.73 1.38 -8.55
N HIS A 389 -30.81 1.02 -7.85
CA HIS A 389 -30.92 1.27 -6.41
C HIS A 389 -30.07 0.33 -5.54
N ASP A 390 -29.92 -0.95 -5.90
CA ASP A 390 -29.29 -1.94 -5.03
C ASP A 390 -27.77 -2.12 -5.25
N ASN A 391 -27.30 -1.80 -6.46
CA ASN A 391 -25.92 -2.08 -6.89
C ASN A 391 -25.09 -0.81 -7.17
N ALA A 392 -25.63 0.38 -6.88
CA ALA A 392 -24.96 1.65 -7.17
C ALA A 392 -24.70 2.54 -5.94
N PHE A 393 -23.49 3.09 -5.87
CA PHE A 393 -23.16 4.18 -4.96
C PHE A 393 -23.44 5.52 -5.65
N LEU A 394 -24.38 6.30 -5.11
CA LEU A 394 -24.97 7.47 -5.78
C LEU A 394 -24.79 8.79 -5.02
N SER A 395 -24.03 8.82 -3.92
CA SER A 395 -23.82 10.02 -3.11
C SER A 395 -23.16 11.14 -3.91
N THR A 396 -23.37 12.39 -3.51
CA THR A 396 -22.73 13.58 -4.07
C THR A 396 -22.99 13.72 -5.59
N ASN A 397 -24.25 13.53 -6.00
CA ASN A 397 -24.76 13.81 -7.34
C ASN A 397 -25.86 14.89 -7.30
N CYS A 398 -26.64 15.04 -8.37
CA CYS A 398 -27.78 15.94 -8.48
C CYS A 398 -29.09 15.17 -8.67
N LEU A 399 -29.27 14.02 -7.98
CA LEU A 399 -30.39 13.09 -8.20
C LEU A 399 -31.62 13.40 -7.33
N GLN A 400 -32.82 13.07 -7.84
CA GLN A 400 -34.09 13.27 -7.13
C GLN A 400 -34.27 12.23 -6.03
N SER A 401 -34.75 12.66 -4.85
CA SER A 401 -35.24 11.76 -3.79
C SER A 401 -34.20 10.76 -3.26
N VAL A 402 -32.90 11.08 -3.38
CA VAL A 402 -31.79 10.33 -2.78
C VAL A 402 -31.14 11.20 -1.70
N SER A 403 -30.65 10.59 -0.61
CA SER A 403 -29.90 11.30 0.43
C SER A 403 -28.47 11.65 0.00
N SER A 404 -27.82 12.56 0.73
CA SER A 404 -26.40 12.91 0.58
C SER A 404 -26.03 13.40 -0.84
N GLN A 405 -26.90 14.20 -1.47
CA GLN A 405 -26.68 14.79 -2.79
C GLN A 405 -26.00 16.17 -2.68
N ARG A 406 -25.47 16.68 -3.80
CA ARG A 406 -24.93 18.04 -3.91
C ARG A 406 -26.00 19.09 -3.62
N THR A 407 -25.55 20.28 -3.26
CA THR A 407 -26.48 21.39 -3.04
C THR A 407 -27.17 21.78 -4.34
N LEU A 408 -28.41 22.27 -4.24
CA LEU A 408 -29.15 22.75 -5.41
C LEU A 408 -28.34 23.82 -6.18
N THR A 409 -27.68 24.72 -5.45
CA THR A 409 -26.85 25.78 -6.03
C THR A 409 -25.68 25.23 -6.83
N GLU A 410 -25.02 24.16 -6.37
CA GLU A 410 -23.94 23.49 -7.13
C GLU A 410 -24.48 22.87 -8.42
N CYS A 411 -25.59 22.15 -8.35
CA CYS A 411 -26.20 21.50 -9.51
C CYS A 411 -26.65 22.52 -10.57
N VAL A 412 -27.39 23.55 -10.16
CA VAL A 412 -27.84 24.62 -11.06
C VAL A 412 -26.64 25.32 -11.70
N SER A 413 -25.62 25.67 -10.92
CA SER A 413 -24.40 26.32 -11.44
C SER A 413 -23.69 25.42 -12.46
N PHE A 414 -23.48 24.15 -12.16
CA PHE A 414 -22.78 23.22 -13.06
C PHE A 414 -23.46 23.07 -14.43
N TYR A 415 -24.79 22.91 -14.43
CA TYR A 415 -25.58 22.78 -15.66
C TYR A 415 -25.65 24.11 -16.41
N ALA A 416 -25.88 25.23 -15.72
CA ALA A 416 -25.94 26.56 -16.33
C ALA A 416 -24.60 26.96 -16.99
N GLU A 417 -23.46 26.69 -16.35
CA GLU A 417 -22.12 26.92 -16.91
C GLU A 417 -21.87 26.19 -18.23
N ARG A 418 -22.60 25.08 -18.47
CA ARG A 418 -22.50 24.25 -19.69
C ARG A 418 -23.63 24.50 -20.68
N GLY A 419 -24.52 25.45 -20.40
CA GLY A 419 -25.70 25.73 -21.24
C GLY A 419 -26.71 24.58 -21.26
N LEU A 420 -26.73 23.74 -20.23
CA LEU A 420 -27.64 22.61 -20.09
C LEU A 420 -28.82 22.98 -19.18
N SER A 421 -29.99 22.42 -19.45
CA SER A 421 -31.17 22.54 -18.58
C SER A 421 -31.06 21.58 -17.40
N PHE A 422 -31.36 22.05 -16.19
CA PHE A 422 -31.51 21.23 -14.99
C PHE A 422 -32.97 21.25 -14.54
N ASP A 423 -33.62 20.09 -14.45
CA ASP A 423 -35.09 19.98 -14.24
C ASP A 423 -35.53 20.47 -12.83
N ASN A 424 -34.59 20.69 -11.90
CA ASN A 424 -34.81 21.25 -10.55
C ASN A 424 -36.02 20.63 -9.78
N PHE A 425 -36.42 19.41 -10.15
CA PHE A 425 -37.43 18.58 -9.53
C PHE A 425 -38.82 19.19 -9.33
N GLY A 426 -39.09 20.32 -9.99
CA GLY A 426 -40.28 21.15 -9.76
C GLY A 426 -40.28 21.80 -8.36
N PRO A 427 -40.73 23.07 -8.21
CA PRO A 427 -41.08 23.58 -6.89
C PRO A 427 -42.25 22.77 -6.31
N PRO A 428 -42.33 22.51 -4.99
CA PRO A 428 -43.56 22.02 -4.39
C PRO A 428 -44.68 23.04 -4.68
N ASN A 429 -45.78 22.53 -5.22
CA ASN A 429 -46.93 23.28 -5.75
C ASN A 429 -47.20 24.63 -5.08
N SER A 430 -47.35 25.64 -5.92
CA SER A 430 -47.99 26.92 -5.66
C SER A 430 -49.40 26.73 -5.10
N THR A 431 -49.59 27.03 -3.82
CA THR A 431 -50.87 27.50 -3.30
C THR A 431 -50.75 28.99 -3.05
N GLU A 432 -51.33 29.80 -3.95
CA GLU A 432 -51.65 31.20 -3.68
C GLU A 432 -52.69 31.29 -2.54
N PRO A 433 -52.53 32.25 -1.61
CA PRO A 433 -53.66 32.88 -0.96
C PRO A 433 -53.76 34.36 -1.38
N PRO A 434 -54.99 34.92 -1.43
CA PRO A 434 -55.22 36.28 -1.89
C PRO A 434 -54.96 37.34 -0.81
N ALA A 435 -54.65 38.54 -1.32
CA ALA A 435 -54.79 39.89 -0.77
C ALA A 435 -54.17 40.24 0.60
N THR A 436 -53.36 41.29 0.51
CA THR A 436 -52.67 42.05 1.55
C THR A 436 -53.58 42.63 2.64
N GLU A 437 -53.19 42.44 3.92
CA GLU A 437 -53.36 43.46 4.97
C GLU A 437 -52.15 43.51 5.90
N SER A 438 -51.89 44.73 6.38
CA SER A 438 -50.66 45.20 7.00
C SER A 438 -50.39 44.63 8.40
N ARG A 439 -49.12 44.36 8.73
CA ARG A 439 -48.60 44.62 10.08
C ARG A 439 -47.07 44.76 10.11
N ARG A 440 -46.62 45.99 10.41
CA ARG A 440 -45.21 46.34 10.73
C ARG A 440 -44.71 45.46 11.87
N SER A 441 -43.59 44.76 11.67
CA SER A 441 -42.87 44.06 12.73
C SER A 441 -41.51 44.73 13.02
N ASN A 442 -41.22 44.87 14.31
CA ASN A 442 -40.24 45.75 14.93
C ASN A 442 -38.78 45.29 14.75
N ARG A 443 -38.25 45.38 13.53
CA ARG A 443 -36.83 45.07 13.24
C ARG A 443 -35.84 46.07 13.85
N ARG A 444 -36.28 47.28 14.22
CA ARG A 444 -35.41 48.35 14.77
C ARG A 444 -35.14 48.24 16.27
N ILE A 445 -36.00 47.56 17.05
CA ILE A 445 -35.83 47.41 18.51
C ILE A 445 -34.82 46.28 18.82
N ILE A 446 -34.81 45.21 18.02
CA ILE A 446 -33.92 44.06 18.21
C ILE A 446 -32.46 44.42 17.89
N ILE A 447 -32.23 45.26 16.87
CA ILE A 447 -30.89 45.74 16.51
C ILE A 447 -30.34 46.69 17.58
N LEU A 448 -31.19 47.52 18.21
CA LEU A 448 -30.77 48.44 19.27
C LEU A 448 -30.46 47.72 20.60
N ALA A 449 -31.18 46.63 20.90
CA ALA A 449 -30.95 45.81 22.10
C ALA A 449 -29.64 44.99 22.02
N ALA A 450 -29.26 44.50 20.83
CA ALA A 450 -28.03 43.74 20.63
C ALA A 450 -26.76 44.61 20.77
N VAL A 451 -26.81 45.86 20.32
CA VAL A 451 -25.66 46.80 20.39
C VAL A 451 -25.43 47.31 21.81
N LEU A 452 -26.50 47.50 22.60
CA LEU A 452 -26.40 47.91 24.01
C LEU A 452 -25.96 46.77 24.93
N GLY A 453 -26.35 45.52 24.63
CA GLY A 453 -25.90 44.33 25.37
C GLY A 453 -24.40 44.04 25.20
N GLY A 454 -23.86 44.25 24.00
CA GLY A 454 -22.43 44.08 23.72
C GLY A 454 -21.54 45.12 24.40
N ALA A 455 -21.99 46.39 24.45
CA ALA A 455 -21.23 47.46 25.11
C ALA A 455 -21.14 47.28 26.64
N GLY A 456 -22.21 46.78 27.28
CA GLY A 456 -22.22 46.50 28.71
C GLY A 456 -21.25 45.38 29.11
N LEU A 457 -21.11 44.34 28.27
CA LEU A 457 -20.20 43.23 28.50
C LEU A 457 -18.72 43.67 28.45
N VAL A 458 -18.39 44.59 27.55
CA VAL A 458 -17.03 45.14 27.40
C VAL A 458 -16.65 46.02 28.60
N VAL A 459 -17.59 46.81 29.12
CA VAL A 459 -17.36 47.64 30.32
C VAL A 459 -17.20 46.77 31.58
N LEU A 460 -17.97 45.69 31.69
CA LEU A 460 -17.86 44.74 32.81
C LEU A 460 -16.51 44.01 32.80
N LEU A 461 -16.02 43.60 31.62
CA LEU A 461 -14.71 42.96 31.44
C LEU A 461 -13.55 43.92 31.77
N MET A 462 -13.67 45.20 31.41
CA MET A 462 -12.68 46.23 31.74
C MET A 462 -12.62 46.54 33.24
N LEU A 463 -13.77 46.53 33.94
CA LEU A 463 -13.83 46.70 35.39
C LEU A 463 -13.25 45.49 36.14
N LEU A 464 -13.50 44.27 35.65
CA LEU A 464 -12.88 43.04 36.18
C LEU A 464 -11.36 43.04 35.99
N LEU A 465 -10.86 43.51 34.86
CA LEU A 465 -9.42 43.67 34.60
C LEU A 465 -8.78 44.70 35.55
N LEU A 466 -9.49 45.80 35.84
CA LEU A 466 -9.07 46.83 36.78
C LEU A 466 -9.00 46.30 38.22
N VAL A 467 -9.95 45.47 38.63
CA VAL A 467 -9.94 44.80 39.94
C VAL A 467 -8.75 43.84 40.05
N VAL A 468 -8.46 43.05 39.02
CA VAL A 468 -7.29 42.15 38.97
C VAL A 468 -5.96 42.92 39.02
N LEU A 469 -5.90 44.09 38.36
CA LEU A 469 -4.72 44.97 38.40
C LEU A 469 -4.55 45.68 39.74
N CYS A 470 -5.64 45.99 40.45
CA CYS A 470 -5.60 46.51 41.81
C CYS A 470 -5.16 45.44 42.84
N PHE A 471 -5.48 44.17 42.62
CA PHE A 471 -5.03 43.07 43.49
C PHE A 471 -3.58 42.61 43.24
N ARG A 472 -2.98 42.96 42.10
CA ARG A 472 -1.57 42.63 41.81
C ARG A 472 -0.55 43.69 42.24
N LYS A 473 -0.99 44.82 42.80
CA LYS A 473 -0.09 45.88 43.29
C LYS A 473 0.06 45.87 44.80
N ARG A 474 0.55 44.77 45.36
CA ARG A 474 1.15 44.76 46.72
C ARG A 474 2.17 43.63 46.91
N SER A 475 3.35 43.76 46.30
CA SER A 475 4.60 43.30 46.92
C SER A 475 5.82 43.98 46.28
N THR A 476 6.46 44.86 47.08
CA THR A 476 7.93 45.11 47.19
C THR A 476 8.79 45.09 45.92
N ARG A 477 9.20 46.23 45.33
CA ARG A 477 10.27 47.19 45.71
C ARG A 477 11.69 46.58 45.76
N ASN A 478 12.54 46.83 44.75
CA ASN A 478 13.83 47.56 44.91
C ASN A 478 14.77 47.64 43.67
N HIS A 479 15.33 48.86 43.48
CA HIS A 479 16.63 49.27 42.90
C HIS A 479 16.86 49.55 41.39
N ARG A 480 16.91 50.87 41.10
CA ARG A 480 17.89 51.71 40.35
C ARG A 480 18.42 51.27 38.97
N GLY A 481 18.24 52.18 37.99
CA GLY A 481 19.37 52.78 37.26
C GLY A 481 19.29 52.96 35.73
N ILE A 482 18.99 54.19 35.29
CA ILE A 482 19.65 54.96 34.19
C ILE A 482 19.55 54.46 32.72
N ASP A 483 18.63 55.11 31.99
CA ASP A 483 18.87 56.07 30.89
C ASP A 483 19.20 55.65 29.43
N VAL A 484 18.57 56.44 28.54
CA VAL A 484 18.76 56.76 27.10
C VAL A 484 18.91 55.68 26.02
N GLY A 485 18.00 55.72 25.05
CA GLY A 485 18.41 56.15 23.69
C GLY A 485 18.34 55.18 22.51
N ALA A 486 17.47 55.55 21.56
CA ALA A 486 17.58 55.44 20.11
C ALA A 486 17.40 54.08 19.39
N VAL A 487 16.38 54.08 18.54
CA VAL A 487 16.11 53.19 17.40
C VAL A 487 17.12 53.53 16.27
N PRO A 488 17.66 52.55 15.50
CA PRO A 488 17.05 52.29 14.19
C PRO A 488 17.04 50.82 13.72
N ALA A 489 15.91 50.50 13.08
CA ALA A 489 15.74 49.73 11.85
C ALA A 489 16.26 48.27 11.74
N ARG A 490 15.25 47.40 11.61
CA ARG A 490 15.13 46.23 10.71
C ARG A 490 15.84 44.95 11.16
N GLU A 491 15.03 43.98 11.58
CA GLU A 491 14.99 42.64 11.00
C GLU A 491 13.74 41.91 11.50
N THR A 492 12.91 41.46 10.56
CA THR A 492 11.71 40.68 10.82
C THR A 492 12.14 39.28 11.22
N SER A 493 11.94 38.91 12.48
CA SER A 493 11.98 37.52 12.96
C SER A 493 10.66 37.19 13.68
N PRO A 494 10.18 35.94 13.58
CA PRO A 494 8.82 35.56 13.93
C PRO A 494 8.61 35.49 15.45
N SER A 495 7.38 35.82 15.88
CA SER A 495 6.91 35.71 17.27
C SER A 495 6.79 34.24 17.73
N PRO A 496 6.81 33.99 19.05
CA PRO A 496 7.14 32.69 19.64
C PRO A 496 5.94 31.75 19.85
N VAL A 497 6.26 30.45 19.92
CA VAL A 497 5.38 29.29 20.15
C VAL A 497 4.79 29.32 21.58
N GLU A 498 3.49 29.09 21.73
CA GLU A 498 2.81 28.87 23.02
C GLU A 498 3.17 27.49 23.63
N GLU A 499 3.50 27.44 24.92
CA GLU A 499 3.78 26.18 25.63
C GLU A 499 2.49 25.39 25.96
N ILE A 500 2.47 24.09 25.64
CA ILE A 500 1.32 23.18 25.83
C ILE A 500 1.28 22.65 27.27
N ASN A 501 0.12 22.70 27.93
CA ASN A 501 -0.09 22.15 29.29
C ASN A 501 -0.56 20.68 29.23
N PHE A 502 0.26 19.74 29.73
CA PHE A 502 0.03 18.28 29.63
C PHE A 502 -0.69 17.64 30.84
N SER A 503 -1.16 18.43 31.80
CA SER A 503 -1.79 17.94 33.04
C SER A 503 -3.11 17.17 32.87
N SER A 504 -3.69 17.15 31.67
CA SER A 504 -4.94 16.43 31.33
C SER A 504 -4.72 15.07 30.64
N LEU A 505 -3.47 14.64 30.42
CA LEU A 505 -3.11 13.47 29.58
C LEU A 505 -2.90 12.15 30.34
N GLY A 506 -3.65 11.96 31.42
CA GLY A 506 -3.53 10.78 32.29
C GLY A 506 -2.51 10.96 33.41
N ASP A 507 -2.11 9.83 34.02
CA ASP A 507 -1.27 9.81 35.21
C ASP A 507 0.20 10.17 34.90
N LEU A 508 0.84 10.83 35.86
CA LEU A 508 2.28 11.08 35.83
C LEU A 508 3.00 9.88 36.45
N PHE A 509 3.75 9.15 35.62
CA PHE A 509 4.58 8.05 36.06
C PHE A 509 6.01 8.52 36.28
N THR A 510 6.66 7.99 37.30
CA THR A 510 8.11 8.14 37.48
C THR A 510 8.86 7.12 36.63
N TYR A 511 10.10 7.43 36.25
CA TYR A 511 10.94 6.50 35.49
C TYR A 511 11.13 5.16 36.23
N GLN A 512 11.27 5.22 37.56
CA GLN A 512 11.44 4.04 38.40
C GLN A 512 10.22 3.11 38.36
N GLN A 513 9.01 3.67 38.42
CA GLN A 513 7.77 2.89 38.33
C GLN A 513 7.66 2.16 36.98
N LEU A 514 8.13 2.78 35.89
CA LEU A 514 8.10 2.14 34.57
C LEU A 514 9.17 1.06 34.42
N LEU A 515 10.35 1.22 35.02
CA LEU A 515 11.36 0.16 35.07
C LEU A 515 10.83 -1.06 35.85
N GLU A 516 10.25 -0.84 37.03
CA GLU A 516 9.67 -1.92 37.83
C GLU A 516 8.53 -2.62 37.09
N ALA A 517 7.62 -1.85 36.48
CA ALA A 517 6.50 -2.41 35.73
C ALA A 517 6.92 -3.23 34.50
N THR A 518 8.05 -2.88 33.86
CA THR A 518 8.55 -3.53 32.64
C THR A 518 9.69 -4.52 32.89
N GLY A 519 10.11 -4.71 34.15
CA GLY A 519 11.26 -5.54 34.50
C GLY A 519 12.56 -5.01 33.89
N ASP A 520 12.88 -3.74 34.16
CA ASP A 520 14.06 -3.02 33.66
C ASP A 520 14.12 -2.91 32.13
N LEU A 521 12.96 -2.75 31.47
CA LEU A 521 12.86 -2.66 30.00
C LEU A 521 13.57 -3.85 29.31
N ASN A 522 13.48 -5.04 29.91
CA ASN A 522 14.17 -6.21 29.39
C ASN A 522 13.60 -6.68 28.03
N ASP A 523 14.43 -7.36 27.26
CA ASP A 523 14.04 -7.91 25.95
C ASP A 523 12.95 -8.98 26.03
N ALA A 524 12.73 -9.61 27.20
CA ALA A 524 11.67 -10.60 27.38
C ALA A 524 10.27 -9.95 27.40
N ASN A 525 10.20 -8.68 27.79
CA ASN A 525 9.00 -7.87 27.80
C ASN A 525 8.87 -6.97 26.56
N LEU A 526 9.87 -6.97 25.66
CA LEU A 526 9.78 -6.25 24.40
C LEU A 526 8.72 -6.88 23.49
N ILE A 527 7.69 -6.11 23.17
CA ILE A 527 6.63 -6.51 22.23
C ILE A 527 7.13 -6.34 20.79
N LYS A 528 7.68 -5.17 20.47
CA LYS A 528 8.25 -4.86 19.15
C LYS A 528 9.12 -3.60 19.19
N HIS A 529 10.09 -3.52 18.29
CA HIS A 529 10.72 -2.26 17.91
C HIS A 529 9.77 -1.49 16.99
N GLY A 530 9.28 -0.34 17.43
CA GLY A 530 8.35 0.51 16.68
C GLY A 530 9.04 1.68 15.99
N HIS A 531 8.43 2.21 14.93
CA HIS A 531 8.97 3.34 14.17
C HIS A 531 9.18 4.60 15.03
N SER A 532 8.24 4.88 15.93
CA SER A 532 8.28 6.02 16.85
C SER A 532 8.68 5.64 18.28
N GLY A 533 9.22 4.44 18.50
CA GLY A 533 9.70 3.98 19.81
C GLY A 533 9.52 2.48 20.04
N ASP A 534 10.29 1.94 20.98
CA ASP A 534 10.21 0.54 21.40
C ASP A 534 9.01 0.33 22.34
N LEU A 535 8.28 -0.77 22.16
CA LEU A 535 7.07 -1.08 22.94
C LEU A 535 7.34 -2.26 23.87
N PHE A 536 7.18 -2.03 25.17
CA PHE A 536 7.36 -3.04 26.22
C PHE A 536 6.03 -3.36 26.87
N LYS A 537 5.80 -4.64 27.18
CA LYS A 537 4.70 -5.08 28.03
C LYS A 537 5.08 -4.81 29.48
N GLY A 538 4.18 -4.23 30.24
CA GLY A 538 4.38 -3.99 31.66
C GLY A 538 3.16 -4.33 32.50
N ILE A 539 3.35 -4.41 33.81
CA ILE A 539 2.29 -4.56 34.80
C ILE A 539 2.51 -3.49 35.87
N LEU A 540 1.59 -2.53 35.98
CA LEU A 540 1.65 -1.49 37.00
C LEU A 540 1.27 -2.03 38.38
N GLU A 541 1.54 -1.25 39.43
CA GLU A 541 1.06 -1.53 40.79
C GLU A 541 -0.46 -1.77 40.79
N GLY A 542 -0.90 -2.85 41.46
CA GLY A 542 -2.29 -3.30 41.41
C GLY A 542 -2.61 -4.30 40.29
N GLY A 543 -1.62 -4.72 39.49
CA GLY A 543 -1.76 -5.81 38.51
C GLY A 543 -2.36 -5.38 37.17
N LEU A 544 -2.41 -4.08 36.88
CA LEU A 544 -2.96 -3.56 35.62
C LEU A 544 -1.96 -3.77 34.47
N PRO A 545 -2.32 -4.54 33.42
CA PRO A 545 -1.44 -4.74 32.28
C PRO A 545 -1.42 -3.51 31.37
N VAL A 546 -0.22 -3.07 31.01
CA VAL A 546 0.02 -1.87 30.20
C VAL A 546 1.03 -2.13 29.08
N VAL A 547 1.09 -1.20 28.14
CA VAL A 547 2.15 -1.11 27.14
C VAL A 547 2.92 0.18 27.38
N VAL A 548 4.21 0.09 27.60
CA VAL A 548 5.12 1.22 27.78
C VAL A 548 5.91 1.43 26.51
N LYS A 549 5.71 2.59 25.86
CA LYS A 549 6.46 2.99 24.67
C LYS A 549 7.66 3.83 25.09
N ARG A 550 8.87 3.36 24.86
CA ARG A 550 10.13 4.10 25.04
C ARG A 550 10.51 4.81 23.75
N ILE A 551 10.66 6.12 23.82
CA ILE A 551 11.02 6.99 22.70
C ILE A 551 12.40 7.57 22.99
N ASP A 552 13.40 7.14 22.24
CA ASP A 552 14.76 7.66 22.32
C ASP A 552 14.91 8.87 21.38
N LEU A 553 15.20 10.03 21.96
CA LEU A 553 15.32 11.31 21.25
C LEU A 553 16.63 11.46 20.47
N GLN A 554 17.59 10.54 20.63
CA GLN A 554 18.81 10.50 19.82
C GLN A 554 18.60 9.79 18.48
N SER A 555 17.68 8.83 18.43
CA SER A 555 17.38 8.02 17.25
C SER A 555 16.15 8.51 16.46
N ILE A 556 15.24 9.23 17.10
CA ILE A 556 13.95 9.69 16.53
C ILE A 556 13.86 11.23 16.60
N LYS A 557 13.13 11.86 15.66
CA LYS A 557 12.89 13.32 15.66
C LYS A 557 12.42 13.80 17.03
N LYS A 558 12.97 14.94 17.49
CA LYS A 558 12.79 15.52 18.83
C LYS A 558 11.34 15.81 19.24
N ASP A 559 10.40 15.78 18.29
CA ASP A 559 8.99 16.19 18.49
C ASP A 559 7.97 15.04 18.33
N ALA A 560 8.38 13.81 18.00
CA ALA A 560 7.46 12.71 17.70
C ALA A 560 6.51 12.35 18.87
N TYR A 561 7.00 12.47 20.12
CA TYR A 561 6.18 12.25 21.31
C TYR A 561 5.22 13.42 21.60
N LEU A 562 5.58 14.64 21.19
CA LEU A 562 4.74 15.83 21.38
C LEU A 562 3.51 15.77 20.48
N SER A 563 3.65 15.34 19.23
CA SER A 563 2.51 15.16 18.32
C SER A 563 1.51 14.13 18.86
N GLU A 564 1.99 13.07 19.50
CA GLU A 564 1.12 12.04 20.08
C GLU A 564 0.43 12.53 21.38
N LEU A 565 1.14 13.26 22.24
CA LEU A 565 0.54 13.91 23.41
C LEU A 565 -0.46 15.01 23.01
N GLU A 566 -0.16 15.80 21.97
CA GLU A 566 -1.05 16.81 21.42
C GLU A 566 -2.31 16.19 20.81
N PHE A 567 -2.19 15.02 20.18
CA PHE A 567 -3.34 14.26 19.71
C PHE A 567 -4.27 13.90 20.88
N PHE A 568 -3.74 13.28 21.94
CA PHE A 568 -4.55 12.86 23.09
C PHE A 568 -5.11 14.03 23.90
N SER A 569 -4.55 15.24 23.78
CA SER A 569 -5.09 16.41 24.48
C SER A 569 -6.33 16.96 23.79
N LYS A 570 -6.51 16.63 22.51
CA LYS A 570 -7.62 17.07 21.65
C LYS A 570 -8.63 15.95 21.37
N VAL A 571 -8.22 14.69 21.47
CA VAL A 571 -9.01 13.53 21.04
C VAL A 571 -9.33 12.60 22.20
N SER A 572 -10.63 12.37 22.42
CA SER A 572 -11.15 11.32 23.28
C SER A 572 -12.25 10.57 22.54
N HIS A 573 -11.98 9.31 22.20
CA HIS A 573 -12.93 8.47 21.45
C HIS A 573 -12.80 6.99 21.85
N PRO A 574 -13.91 6.25 22.02
CA PRO A 574 -13.86 4.85 22.42
C PRO A 574 -13.09 3.98 21.42
N ARG A 575 -13.04 4.32 20.13
CA ARG A 575 -12.29 3.52 19.14
C ARG A 575 -10.79 3.84 19.05
N VAL A 576 -10.24 4.63 19.96
CA VAL A 576 -8.80 4.94 20.01
C VAL A 576 -8.16 4.23 21.20
N VAL A 577 -6.91 3.77 21.07
CA VAL A 577 -6.17 3.15 22.18
C VAL A 577 -6.07 4.14 23.34
N PRO A 578 -6.51 3.79 24.56
CA PRO A 578 -6.42 4.69 25.70
C PRO A 578 -4.97 4.94 26.12
N LEU A 579 -4.58 6.21 26.15
CA LEU A 579 -3.40 6.69 26.85
C LEU A 579 -3.72 6.77 28.35
N LEU A 580 -2.94 6.07 29.17
CA LEU A 580 -3.09 6.04 30.62
C LEU A 580 -2.23 7.11 31.30
N GLY A 581 -1.12 7.51 30.67
CA GLY A 581 -0.25 8.54 31.20
C GLY A 581 1.13 8.57 30.53
N HIS A 582 2.05 9.30 31.13
CA HIS A 582 3.37 9.56 30.55
C HIS A 582 4.47 9.78 31.62
N CYS A 583 5.72 9.62 31.21
CA CYS A 583 6.91 9.97 31.98
C CYS A 583 7.89 10.74 31.09
N LEU A 584 8.17 11.99 31.46
CA LEU A 584 9.04 12.90 30.70
C LEU A 584 10.31 13.32 31.48
N GLU A 585 10.60 12.68 32.62
CA GLU A 585 11.68 13.02 33.56
C GLU A 585 13.08 13.00 32.94
N ARG A 586 13.31 12.14 31.95
CA ARG A 586 14.64 11.92 31.35
C ARG A 586 14.85 12.84 30.14
N GLU A 587 16.03 13.45 30.01
CA GLU A 587 16.30 14.39 28.91
C GLU A 587 16.32 13.73 27.53
N HIS A 588 16.79 12.49 27.43
CA HIS A 588 16.99 11.79 26.15
C HIS A 588 15.95 10.70 25.85
N GLU A 589 15.11 10.35 26.83
CA GLU A 589 14.13 9.27 26.69
C GLU A 589 12.76 9.74 27.20
N LYS A 590 11.72 9.53 26.40
CA LYS A 590 10.33 9.83 26.80
C LYS A 590 9.51 8.55 26.79
N PHE A 591 8.54 8.47 27.71
CA PHE A 591 7.72 7.27 27.86
C PHE A 591 6.23 7.61 27.80
N LEU A 592 5.50 6.85 27.00
CA LEU A 592 4.04 6.90 26.91
C LEU A 592 3.46 5.56 27.37
N VAL A 593 2.42 5.59 28.20
CA VAL A 593 1.82 4.40 28.82
C VAL A 593 0.41 4.21 28.28
N TYR A 594 0.17 3.08 27.61
CA TYR A 594 -1.12 2.73 27.01
C TYR A 594 -1.75 1.55 27.72
N LYS A 595 -3.07 1.45 27.63
CA LYS A 595 -3.79 0.24 28.06
C LYS A 595 -3.41 -0.95 27.17
N TYR A 596 -3.14 -2.11 27.79
CA TYR A 596 -2.84 -3.35 27.06
C TYR A 596 -4.08 -3.92 26.36
N MET A 597 -3.92 -4.34 25.10
CA MET A 597 -4.95 -4.97 24.28
C MET A 597 -4.75 -6.49 24.25
N PRO A 598 -5.62 -7.29 24.88
CA PRO A 598 -5.38 -8.72 25.10
C PRO A 598 -5.42 -9.56 23.83
N ASN A 599 -6.21 -9.17 22.83
CA ASN A 599 -6.31 -9.89 21.55
C ASN A 599 -5.28 -9.40 20.51
N GLY A 600 -4.35 -8.52 20.92
CA GLY A 600 -3.25 -8.05 20.06
C GLY A 600 -3.74 -7.20 18.89
N ASP A 601 -2.96 -7.19 17.81
CA ASP A 601 -3.28 -6.47 16.58
C ASP A 601 -3.97 -7.35 15.54
N LEU A 602 -4.69 -6.72 14.62
CA LEU A 602 -5.44 -7.39 13.56
C LEU A 602 -4.52 -8.21 12.63
N SER A 603 -3.29 -7.75 12.37
CA SER A 603 -2.35 -8.52 11.54
C SER A 603 -2.07 -9.89 12.17
N SER A 604 -1.80 -9.93 13.48
CA SER A 604 -1.58 -11.18 14.20
C SER A 604 -2.82 -12.07 14.30
N SER A 605 -4.02 -11.47 14.28
CA SER A 605 -5.31 -12.18 14.37
C SER A 605 -5.80 -12.74 13.03
N LEU A 606 -5.37 -12.16 11.90
CA LEU A 606 -5.72 -12.64 10.56
C LEU A 606 -4.83 -13.81 10.08
N TYR A 607 -3.58 -13.90 10.57
CA TYR A 607 -2.64 -14.94 10.18
C TYR A 607 -2.61 -16.11 11.19
N ARG A 608 -3.12 -17.27 10.78
CA ARG A 608 -3.12 -18.52 11.58
C ARG A 608 -1.70 -18.97 11.94
N LYS A 609 -1.32 -18.95 13.23
CA LYS A 609 -0.14 -19.68 13.74
C LYS A 609 -0.42 -21.19 13.71
N LYS A 610 0.18 -21.94 12.78
CA LYS A 610 0.19 -23.42 12.77
C LYS A 610 1.16 -24.02 13.80
N SER A 611 1.29 -23.44 15.00
CA SER A 611 2.20 -23.98 16.01
C SER A 611 1.81 -23.61 17.44
N SER A 612 0.88 -24.37 18.01
CA SER A 612 0.87 -24.79 19.42
C SER A 612 -0.36 -25.65 19.65
N GLU A 613 -0.20 -26.68 20.48
CA GLU A 613 -1.26 -27.56 21.00
C GLU A 613 -2.16 -26.82 22.00
N ASP A 614 -2.70 -25.66 21.61
CA ASP A 614 -3.68 -24.94 22.42
C ASP A 614 -4.80 -24.45 21.51
N ASP A 615 -5.96 -25.09 21.68
CA ASP A 615 -7.09 -25.11 20.74
C ASP A 615 -7.99 -23.86 20.88
N SER A 616 -7.43 -22.69 21.22
CA SER A 616 -8.24 -21.54 21.69
C SER A 616 -8.14 -20.25 20.89
N LEU A 617 -7.43 -20.20 19.75
CA LEU A 617 -7.52 -19.03 18.85
C LEU A 617 -7.94 -19.48 17.45
N GLN A 618 -9.25 -19.74 17.34
CA GLN A 618 -9.94 -19.87 16.07
C GLN A 618 -9.66 -18.62 15.23
N SER A 619 -9.32 -18.82 13.95
CA SER A 619 -9.29 -17.73 12.97
C SER A 619 -10.58 -16.91 13.08
N LEU A 620 -10.48 -15.57 13.14
CA LEU A 620 -11.63 -14.68 13.27
C LEU A 620 -12.75 -15.10 12.28
N ASP A 621 -13.94 -15.36 12.80
CA ASP A 621 -15.12 -15.64 11.98
C ASP A 621 -15.54 -14.40 11.19
N TRP A 622 -16.45 -14.59 10.22
CA TRP A 622 -16.84 -13.51 9.33
C TRP A 622 -17.62 -12.37 10.02
N ILE A 623 -18.37 -12.68 11.08
CA ILE A 623 -19.13 -11.69 11.85
C ILE A 623 -18.15 -10.81 12.63
N THR A 624 -17.17 -11.43 13.28
CA THR A 624 -16.11 -10.73 14.01
C THR A 624 -15.27 -9.87 13.06
N ARG A 625 -14.97 -10.34 11.84
CA ARG A 625 -14.29 -9.54 10.81
C ARG A 625 -15.10 -8.33 10.36
N LEU A 626 -16.40 -8.50 10.12
CA LEU A 626 -17.29 -7.41 9.75
C LEU A 626 -17.35 -6.36 10.88
N LYS A 627 -17.48 -6.82 12.13
CA LYS A 627 -17.46 -5.97 13.32
C LYS A 627 -16.16 -5.15 13.41
N ILE A 628 -15.01 -5.78 13.15
CA ILE A 628 -13.71 -5.10 13.14
C ILE A 628 -13.65 -4.07 12.01
N ALA A 629 -14.11 -4.41 10.80
CA ALA A 629 -14.12 -3.48 9.67
C ALA A 629 -14.99 -2.23 9.98
N ILE A 630 -16.17 -2.44 10.58
CA ILE A 630 -17.05 -1.35 11.03
C ILE A 630 -16.36 -0.50 12.10
N GLY A 631 -15.76 -1.11 13.12
CA GLY A 631 -15.08 -0.38 14.19
C GLY A 631 -13.88 0.44 13.71
N ALA A 632 -13.16 -0.04 12.68
CA ALA A 632 -12.09 0.72 12.03
C ALA A 632 -12.63 1.87 11.17
N ALA A 633 -13.75 1.67 10.48
CA ALA A 633 -14.40 2.74 9.73
C ALA A 633 -14.95 3.83 10.67
N GLU A 634 -15.56 3.46 11.79
CA GLU A 634 -16.05 4.39 12.82
C GLU A 634 -14.92 5.26 13.39
N SER A 635 -13.76 4.66 13.69
CA SER A 635 -12.62 5.42 14.24
C SER A 635 -12.06 6.44 13.25
N LEU A 636 -11.95 6.07 11.97
CA LEU A 636 -11.48 6.96 10.92
C LEU A 636 -12.51 8.04 10.59
N SER A 637 -13.80 7.68 10.55
CA SER A 637 -14.89 8.64 10.37
C SER A 637 -14.87 9.72 11.46
N PHE A 638 -14.70 9.31 12.72
CA PHE A 638 -14.57 10.25 13.84
C PHE A 638 -13.39 11.21 13.65
N LEU A 639 -12.20 10.70 13.30
CA LEU A 639 -11.03 11.54 13.08
C LEU A 639 -11.24 12.53 11.92
N HIS A 640 -11.84 12.07 10.82
CA HIS A 640 -11.97 12.84 9.59
C HIS A 640 -13.12 13.85 9.62
N HIS A 641 -14.18 13.60 10.39
CA HIS A 641 -15.42 14.38 10.30
C HIS A 641 -15.87 14.99 11.62
N GLU A 642 -15.51 14.42 12.75
CA GLU A 642 -15.97 14.88 14.06
C GLU A 642 -14.91 15.69 14.81
N CYS A 643 -13.62 15.43 14.55
CA CYS A 643 -12.54 16.27 15.08
C CYS A 643 -12.50 17.64 14.37
N THR A 644 -12.26 18.71 15.14
CA THR A 644 -12.09 20.06 14.60
C THR A 644 -10.76 20.65 15.07
N PRO A 645 -9.79 20.91 14.16
CA PRO A 645 -9.84 20.61 12.73
C PRO A 645 -9.88 19.10 12.45
N PRO A 646 -10.36 18.67 11.26
CA PRO A 646 -10.29 17.27 10.84
C PRO A 646 -8.88 16.72 10.99
N LEU A 647 -8.74 15.49 11.48
CA LEU A 647 -7.46 14.82 11.67
C LEU A 647 -7.31 13.68 10.67
N VAL A 648 -6.10 13.45 10.15
CA VAL A 648 -5.80 12.32 9.27
C VAL A 648 -4.72 11.45 9.92
N HIS A 649 -4.94 10.13 9.97
CA HIS A 649 -4.07 9.19 10.69
C HIS A 649 -2.75 8.87 9.98
N ARG A 650 -2.72 8.84 8.64
CA ARG A 650 -1.56 8.63 7.75
C ARG A 650 -0.79 7.29 7.86
N ASP A 651 -1.01 6.48 8.90
CA ASP A 651 -0.39 5.16 9.08
C ASP A 651 -1.42 4.07 9.50
N VAL A 652 -2.50 3.92 8.73
CA VAL A 652 -3.52 2.89 8.99
C VAL A 652 -3.09 1.59 8.31
N GLN A 653 -2.80 0.56 9.12
CA GLN A 653 -2.38 -0.76 8.69
C GLN A 653 -2.97 -1.82 9.63
N ALA A 654 -2.97 -3.09 9.23
CA ALA A 654 -3.51 -4.16 10.08
C ALA A 654 -2.79 -4.27 11.45
N SER A 655 -1.55 -3.80 11.56
CA SER A 655 -0.79 -3.77 12.82
C SER A 655 -1.10 -2.57 13.72
N SER A 656 -1.82 -1.55 13.21
CA SER A 656 -2.28 -0.38 13.98
C SER A 656 -3.73 -0.49 14.45
N ILE A 657 -4.47 -1.51 13.97
CA ILE A 657 -5.80 -1.86 14.49
C ILE A 657 -5.63 -2.87 15.63
N LEU A 658 -5.75 -2.40 16.88
CA LEU A 658 -5.69 -3.27 18.06
C LEU A 658 -7.08 -3.75 18.48
N LEU A 659 -7.15 -4.91 19.11
CA LEU A 659 -8.39 -5.58 19.49
C LEU A 659 -8.45 -5.75 21.00
N ASP A 660 -9.51 -5.21 21.61
CA ASP A 660 -9.76 -5.42 23.04
C ASP A 660 -10.32 -6.82 23.33
N ASP A 661 -10.65 -7.11 24.59
CA ASP A 661 -11.19 -8.39 25.06
C ASP A 661 -12.50 -8.81 24.37
N LYS A 662 -13.22 -7.88 23.73
CA LYS A 662 -14.48 -8.12 23.00
C LYS A 662 -14.30 -8.03 21.48
N PHE A 663 -13.07 -8.04 20.99
CA PHE A 663 -12.71 -7.82 19.58
C PHE A 663 -13.22 -6.45 19.05
N GLU A 664 -13.39 -5.46 19.91
CA GLU A 664 -13.66 -4.09 19.48
C GLU A 664 -12.36 -3.41 19.04
N VAL A 665 -12.45 -2.62 17.98
CA VAL A 665 -11.30 -1.88 17.44
C VAL A 665 -10.88 -0.75 18.37
N ARG A 666 -9.57 -0.70 18.64
CA ARG A 666 -8.84 0.41 19.25
C ARG A 666 -7.70 0.80 18.30
N LEU A 667 -7.83 1.94 17.66
CA LEU A 667 -6.86 2.49 16.71
C LEU A 667 -5.61 2.98 17.45
N GLY A 668 -4.44 2.46 17.06
CA GLY A 668 -3.12 2.85 17.58
C GLY A 668 -2.20 3.38 16.47
N SER A 669 -0.90 3.54 16.74
CA SER A 669 0.08 4.19 15.84
C SER A 669 -0.24 5.66 15.53
N LEU A 670 -0.45 6.46 16.57
CA LEU A 670 -0.99 7.82 16.48
C LEU A 670 0.08 8.92 16.28
N SER A 671 1.35 8.55 16.15
CA SER A 671 2.46 9.50 16.06
C SER A 671 2.51 10.31 14.76
N GLU A 672 1.81 9.85 13.71
CA GLU A 672 1.75 10.53 12.40
C GLU A 672 0.40 11.23 12.15
N VAL A 673 -0.48 11.27 13.16
CA VAL A 673 -1.78 11.94 13.05
C VAL A 673 -1.55 13.45 12.99
N CYS A 674 -2.13 14.11 11.99
CA CYS A 674 -2.05 15.57 11.86
C CYS A 674 -3.40 16.18 11.46
N ALA A 675 -3.56 17.48 11.73
CA ALA A 675 -4.69 18.24 11.21
C ALA A 675 -4.66 18.29 9.68
N HIS A 676 -5.83 18.24 9.06
CA HIS A 676 -6.04 18.49 7.66
C HIS A 676 -5.89 20.00 7.44
N GLU A 677 -4.70 20.44 7.03
CA GLU A 677 -4.44 21.84 6.68
C GLU A 677 -5.25 22.21 5.43
N GLY A 678 -6.17 23.17 5.58
CA GLY A 678 -6.91 23.75 4.47
C GLY A 678 -5.99 24.56 3.56
N ASP A 679 -6.12 24.30 2.25
CA ASP A 679 -5.49 24.98 1.11
C ASP A 679 -3.94 25.05 1.09
N GLY A 680 -3.34 24.16 0.28
CA GLY A 680 -2.00 24.40 -0.25
C GLY A 680 -1.18 23.17 -0.64
N HIS A 681 -1.51 21.98 -0.12
CA HIS A 681 -0.78 20.77 -0.47
C HIS A 681 -1.72 19.62 -0.81
N LEU A 682 -1.63 19.20 -2.08
CA LEU A 682 -2.10 17.94 -2.64
C LEU A 682 -2.22 16.84 -1.58
N ASN A 683 -3.43 16.30 -1.49
CA ASN A 683 -3.79 15.12 -0.72
C ASN A 683 -2.75 14.01 -0.91
N LYS A 684 -1.81 13.93 0.03
CA LYS A 684 -1.02 12.73 0.29
C LYS A 684 -1.98 11.71 0.90
N VAL A 685 -2.59 10.89 0.05
CA VAL A 685 -3.10 9.58 0.44
C VAL A 685 -1.92 8.62 0.27
N LEU A 686 -1.43 8.08 1.39
CA LEU A 686 -0.48 6.96 1.45
C LEU A 686 -1.22 5.66 1.14
#